data_AF-A0AA88NT56-F1
#
_entry.id   AF-A0AA88NT56-F1
#
_cell.length_a   1.000
_cell.length_b   1.000
_cell.length_c   1.000
_cell.angle_alpha   90.00
_cell.angle_beta   90.00
_cell.angle_gamma   90.00
#
_symmetry.space_group_name_H-M   'P 1'
#
loop_
_entity.id
_entity.type
_entity.pdbx_description
1 polymer ?
#
loop_
_entity_poly.entity_id
_entity_poly.type
_entity_poly.pdbx_seq_one_letter_code
_entity_poly.pdbx_strand_id
1 'polypeptide(L)'
;MLHNNTTAHGSSAGADGEKELASRESDEPGSKAASELNTTPASRFLQVELELNLHLRGLRFSEPVRHIYNPLQYAWDTHRCYVQTYCRGGQRVLFLGMNPGPFGMAQTGVPFGEVSSVVDWLKITGQVGHPENEHPKRQITGLACPQREVSGARFWGLFRKLCGDPALFFRHCFVHNLCPLVFMSASGKNLTPPELPSAEREALLALCDNALCEVVKVLGVSMVIGVGRVAEQRARRALNAAVQLPITMDKQPTVVFRNVGQLYFPQTRVECHYSLTSDHQWSSSDWIGIFEMGWSSLKQYYTYTWALVPEGYTEGSSADCCALFHACYLPRPSTVEYQFVYVDKMGEVCASSRPFTFCAPKPLEELETLKEERDEEDGEEELLLVIPRAQLLQSRLEECLKKQMHLQQALDMSTKGMENEQEHSRKARIEWECERESMKEEIAELRDNLRQNCEMLNRMEGIHQDVKYSQENLTSELSKLLNDKADSQQQIKGLENNIKLLTDREKERNMELERLKDRMKKMSSQMKYDEEKRKSLQVENEAALAEVQRLQEHLEDSEHVAENLRRELRELGTRQAHTHSELHQARMQVAQLTLQLSEENLALREERANWALDREASKHAAETDKRKLQELSCEVQRKEEWLQEERMEREKLEVEFGRERENNRMLLSDAKQELQELQASLRMVQTQREEQQREKQDLVNYICQLEQRLGIVPETNSNGDIPTSTSPGSSSEDEEEASSASPRSICSPLFLSTHLERPNRPEVAAETQSQSEEETQASATQ
;
A
#
# COMPACT_ATOMS: atom_id res chain seq x y z
N MET A 1 -17.84 -43.78 75.58
CA MET A 1 -18.90 -43.69 76.63
C MET A 1 -19.88 -42.60 76.22
N LEU A 2 -21.15 -42.69 76.64
CA LEU A 2 -22.21 -41.65 76.67
C LEU A 2 -22.03 -40.43 75.72
N HIS A 3 -22.72 -40.38 74.58
CA HIS A 3 -24.05 -39.72 74.38
C HIS A 3 -24.01 -38.17 74.43
N ASN A 4 -24.83 -37.40 73.70
CA ASN A 4 -25.44 -37.47 72.35
C ASN A 4 -26.23 -36.14 72.14
N ASN A 5 -26.56 -35.78 70.89
CA ASN A 5 -27.55 -34.72 70.49
C ASN A 5 -27.13 -33.25 70.79
N THR A 6 -27.04 -32.34 69.79
CA THR A 6 -28.09 -31.51 69.13
C THR A 6 -28.92 -30.62 70.09
N THR A 7 -29.23 -29.35 69.77
CA THR A 7 -29.27 -28.66 68.46
C THR A 7 -28.87 -27.17 68.59
N ALA A 8 -28.45 -26.52 67.50
CA ALA A 8 -28.01 -25.12 67.51
C ALA A 8 -29.12 -24.10 67.17
N HIS A 9 -29.02 -22.90 67.74
CA HIS A 9 -29.69 -21.66 67.32
C HIS A 9 -28.62 -20.61 67.01
N GLY A 10 -28.81 -19.75 66.00
CA GLY A 10 -27.99 -18.54 65.86
C GLY A 10 -27.75 -18.00 64.45
N SER A 11 -28.73 -17.22 63.96
CA SER A 11 -28.52 -15.95 63.22
C SER A 11 -27.92 -15.90 61.80
N SER A 12 -28.65 -15.12 60.98
CA SER A 12 -28.15 -14.10 60.03
C SER A 12 -27.72 -14.49 58.60
N ALA A 13 -28.54 -14.00 57.66
CA ALA A 13 -28.23 -13.59 56.28
C ALA A 13 -27.78 -14.65 55.26
N GLY A 14 -28.37 -14.58 54.05
CA GLY A 14 -27.90 -15.33 52.88
C GLY A 14 -28.98 -15.55 51.82
N ALA A 15 -28.89 -14.79 50.72
CA ALA A 15 -29.42 -15.04 49.37
C ALA A 15 -30.61 -16.02 49.18
N ASP A 16 -31.76 -15.47 48.78
CA ASP A 16 -32.61 -16.10 47.76
C ASP A 16 -32.23 -15.54 46.38
N GLY A 17 -32.26 -16.37 45.34
CA GLY A 17 -32.05 -15.91 43.97
C GLY A 17 -32.09 -17.03 42.93
N GLU A 18 -33.15 -17.07 42.12
CA GLU A 18 -33.17 -17.79 40.84
C GLU A 18 -34.24 -17.24 39.88
N LYS A 19 -33.91 -17.24 38.58
CA LYS A 19 -34.81 -17.33 37.40
C LYS A 19 -35.82 -16.20 37.11
N GLU A 20 -35.37 -15.25 36.29
CA GLU A 20 -35.91 -14.98 34.92
C GLU A 20 -34.69 -14.56 34.08
N LEU A 21 -34.26 -15.26 33.02
CA LEU A 21 -34.92 -15.57 31.74
C LEU A 21 -35.16 -14.34 30.83
N ALA A 22 -34.07 -13.64 30.48
CA ALA A 22 -34.05 -12.64 29.42
C ALA A 22 -33.29 -13.13 28.18
N SER A 23 -33.81 -12.82 27.00
CA SER A 23 -33.16 -13.05 25.69
C SER A 23 -32.07 -12.01 25.39
N ARG A 24 -31.21 -12.33 24.42
CA ARG A 24 -30.18 -11.43 23.88
C ARG A 24 -30.81 -10.15 23.28
N GLU A 25 -30.21 -9.00 23.57
CA GLU A 25 -30.00 -7.82 22.71
C GLU A 25 -29.21 -6.79 23.57
N SER A 26 -27.87 -6.80 23.53
CA SER A 26 -26.96 -6.18 22.52
C SER A 26 -26.67 -4.70 22.82
N ASP A 27 -25.47 -4.45 23.35
CA ASP A 27 -25.00 -3.17 23.90
C ASP A 27 -24.67 -2.09 22.85
N GLU A 28 -24.85 -0.81 23.23
CA GLU A 28 -24.36 0.39 22.51
C GLU A 28 -23.61 1.29 23.53
N PRO A 29 -22.26 1.45 23.43
CA PRO A 29 -21.46 2.08 24.49
C PRO A 29 -21.38 3.61 24.37
N GLY A 30 -22.30 4.33 25.04
CA GLY A 30 -22.35 5.80 25.03
C GLY A 30 -22.19 6.47 26.40
N SER A 31 -21.04 7.12 26.67
CA SER A 31 -20.96 8.16 27.73
C SER A 31 -19.78 9.14 27.62
N LYS A 32 -18.56 8.69 27.31
CA LYS A 32 -17.35 9.56 27.36
C LYS A 32 -17.13 10.49 26.14
N ALA A 33 -17.76 10.23 25.00
CA ALA A 33 -17.50 11.00 23.77
C ALA A 33 -18.23 12.36 23.70
N ALA A 34 -19.25 12.60 24.54
CA ALA A 34 -20.24 13.65 24.30
C ALA A 34 -19.71 15.10 24.46
N SER A 35 -18.62 15.33 25.18
CA SER A 35 -18.11 16.68 25.48
C SER A 35 -17.17 17.26 24.42
N GLU A 36 -16.38 16.44 23.73
CA GLU A 36 -15.47 16.91 22.67
C GLU A 36 -16.18 17.08 21.31
N LEU A 37 -17.34 16.44 21.15
CA LEU A 37 -18.04 16.29 19.87
C LEU A 37 -18.58 17.61 19.28
N ASN A 38 -18.63 18.73 20.01
CA ASN A 38 -19.17 19.99 19.49
C ASN A 38 -18.14 20.85 18.71
N THR A 39 -16.91 20.38 18.54
CA THR A 39 -15.78 21.20 18.06
C THR A 39 -15.52 21.17 16.55
N THR A 40 -15.96 20.14 15.81
CA THR A 40 -15.59 19.96 14.38
C THR A 40 -16.70 20.37 13.41
N PRO A 41 -16.38 20.77 12.16
CA PRO A 41 -17.39 21.00 11.12
C PRO A 41 -18.25 19.75 10.84
N ALA A 42 -17.64 18.55 10.79
CA ALA A 42 -18.35 17.29 10.55
C ALA A 42 -19.40 17.00 11.63
N SER A 43 -19.05 17.17 12.90
CA SER A 43 -19.98 16.88 14.00
C SER A 43 -21.08 17.95 14.15
N ARG A 44 -20.76 19.23 13.90
CA ARG A 44 -21.77 20.29 13.81
C ARG A 44 -22.71 20.10 12.61
N PHE A 45 -22.22 19.57 11.49
CA PHE A 45 -23.05 19.23 10.33
C PHE A 45 -24.03 18.11 10.66
N LEU A 46 -23.55 17.01 11.26
CA LEU A 46 -24.39 15.91 11.73
C LEU A 46 -25.42 16.36 12.78
N GLN A 47 -25.09 17.33 13.64
CA GLN A 47 -26.05 17.92 14.58
C GLN A 47 -27.20 18.63 13.84
N VAL A 48 -26.91 19.45 12.83
CA VAL A 48 -27.95 20.13 12.03
C VAL A 48 -28.86 19.11 11.31
N GLU A 49 -28.31 18.00 10.83
CA GLU A 49 -29.11 16.92 10.24
C GLU A 49 -29.97 16.15 11.25
N LEU A 50 -29.47 15.93 12.47
CA LEU A 50 -30.26 15.35 13.57
C LEU A 50 -31.39 16.30 14.01
N GLU A 51 -31.12 17.60 14.11
CA GLU A 51 -32.13 18.62 14.41
C GLU A 51 -33.18 18.71 13.29
N LEU A 52 -32.77 18.69 12.01
CA LEU A 52 -33.70 18.60 10.88
C LEU A 52 -34.55 17.32 10.96
N ASN A 53 -33.95 16.17 11.26
CA ASN A 53 -34.65 14.89 11.43
C ASN A 53 -35.71 14.94 12.55
N LEU A 54 -35.46 15.65 13.65
CA LEU A 54 -36.44 15.85 14.72
C LEU A 54 -37.64 16.67 14.23
N HIS A 55 -37.41 17.80 13.56
CA HIS A 55 -38.50 18.64 13.02
C HIS A 55 -39.32 17.90 11.95
N LEU A 56 -38.66 17.14 11.06
CA LEU A 56 -39.33 16.38 10.00
C LEU A 56 -40.25 15.27 10.51
N ARG A 57 -39.98 14.68 11.68
CA ARG A 57 -40.88 13.69 12.34
C ARG A 57 -42.23 14.29 12.74
N GLY A 58 -42.31 15.61 12.93
CA GLY A 58 -43.54 16.33 13.24
C GLY A 58 -44.48 16.50 12.05
N LEU A 59 -43.97 16.40 10.80
CA LEU A 59 -44.77 16.57 9.60
C LEU A 59 -45.72 15.38 9.36
N ARG A 60 -46.84 15.66 8.69
CA ARG A 60 -47.76 14.66 8.14
C ARG A 60 -48.01 15.01 6.67
N PHE A 61 -48.15 13.98 5.85
CA PHE A 61 -48.32 14.09 4.41
C PHE A 61 -49.57 13.30 4.00
N SER A 62 -50.41 13.91 3.16
CA SER A 62 -51.65 13.33 2.66
C SER A 62 -51.44 12.65 1.30
N GLU A 63 -52.52 12.20 0.66
CA GLU A 63 -52.44 11.62 -0.67
C GLU A 63 -51.89 12.65 -1.69
N PRO A 64 -50.97 12.26 -2.60
CA PRO A 64 -50.68 10.89 -3.01
C PRO A 64 -49.54 10.18 -2.24
N VAL A 65 -49.03 10.72 -1.14
CA VAL A 65 -47.95 10.08 -0.36
C VAL A 65 -48.49 8.88 0.41
N ARG A 66 -47.76 7.75 0.37
CA ARG A 66 -48.08 6.54 1.16
C ARG A 66 -46.90 5.92 1.90
N HIS A 67 -45.69 6.06 1.35
CA HIS A 67 -44.45 5.63 1.99
C HIS A 67 -43.47 6.80 2.03
N ILE A 68 -42.80 6.97 3.17
CA ILE A 68 -41.80 8.01 3.40
C ILE A 68 -40.56 7.31 3.97
N TYR A 69 -39.41 7.47 3.30
CA TYR A 69 -38.14 6.95 3.78
C TYR A 69 -37.23 8.10 4.20
N ASN A 70 -36.51 7.93 5.32
CA ASN A 70 -35.45 8.83 5.75
C ASN A 70 -34.11 8.09 5.87
N PRO A 71 -33.20 8.19 4.89
CA PRO A 71 -31.89 7.52 4.94
C PRO A 71 -31.01 8.04 6.08
N LEU A 72 -31.23 9.27 6.57
CA LEU A 72 -30.54 9.82 7.73
C LEU A 72 -31.03 9.21 9.07
N GLN A 73 -31.85 8.15 9.01
CA GLN A 73 -32.22 7.32 10.16
C GLN A 73 -31.72 5.88 9.96
N TYR A 74 -32.15 5.18 8.90
CA TYR A 74 -31.79 3.76 8.72
C TYR A 74 -30.44 3.52 8.01
N ALA A 75 -29.88 4.51 7.31
CA ALA A 75 -28.54 4.44 6.69
C ALA A 75 -27.52 5.33 7.42
N TRP A 76 -27.79 5.64 8.69
CA TRP A 76 -27.03 6.62 9.48
C TRP A 76 -25.54 6.31 9.57
N ASP A 77 -25.12 5.06 9.75
CA ASP A 77 -23.70 4.69 9.81
C ASP A 77 -22.94 5.08 8.55
N THR A 78 -23.47 4.69 7.38
CA THR A 78 -22.87 5.02 6.09
C THR A 78 -22.85 6.53 5.83
N HIS A 79 -23.90 7.24 6.24
CA HIS A 79 -23.94 8.70 6.14
C HIS A 79 -22.92 9.37 7.07
N ARG A 80 -22.87 8.96 8.34
CA ARG A 80 -21.93 9.44 9.36
C ARG A 80 -20.48 9.16 8.95
N CYS A 81 -20.19 7.98 8.39
CA CYS A 81 -18.89 7.64 7.81
C CYS A 81 -18.52 8.62 6.69
N TYR A 82 -19.43 8.92 5.77
CA TYR A 82 -19.24 9.92 4.72
C TYR A 82 -18.94 11.32 5.27
N VAL A 83 -19.74 11.83 6.20
CA VAL A 83 -19.53 13.17 6.79
C VAL A 83 -18.24 13.21 7.61
N GLN A 84 -17.96 12.23 8.47
CA GLN A 84 -16.73 12.21 9.26
C GLN A 84 -15.47 12.08 8.40
N THR A 85 -15.53 11.35 7.27
CA THR A 85 -14.39 11.21 6.34
C THR A 85 -14.13 12.51 5.57
N TYR A 86 -15.19 13.18 5.11
CA TYR A 86 -15.08 14.21 4.06
C TYR A 86 -15.58 15.62 4.41
N CYS A 87 -16.34 15.84 5.48
CA CYS A 87 -16.79 17.18 5.90
C CYS A 87 -15.70 17.90 6.71
N ARG A 88 -14.77 18.56 6.01
CA ARG A 88 -13.59 19.21 6.61
C ARG A 88 -13.63 20.72 6.42
N GLY A 89 -13.11 21.46 7.40
CA GLY A 89 -13.00 22.92 7.31
C GLY A 89 -12.15 23.37 6.13
N GLY A 90 -12.52 24.50 5.51
CA GLY A 90 -11.85 25.04 4.31
C GLY A 90 -12.54 24.70 2.98
N GLN A 91 -13.67 24.00 3.02
CA GLN A 91 -14.54 23.82 1.85
C GLN A 91 -15.13 25.16 1.39
N ARG A 92 -15.14 25.39 0.08
CA ARG A 92 -15.52 26.65 -0.57
C ARG A 92 -16.77 26.53 -1.44
N VAL A 93 -17.14 25.31 -1.82
CA VAL A 93 -18.25 24.98 -2.73
C VAL A 93 -19.12 23.89 -2.13
N LEU A 94 -20.44 24.08 -2.07
CA LEU A 94 -21.42 23.03 -1.75
C LEU A 94 -22.22 22.67 -3.00
N PHE A 95 -22.16 21.40 -3.42
CA PHE A 95 -23.10 20.86 -4.40
C PHE A 95 -24.37 20.41 -3.68
N LEU A 96 -25.52 20.95 -4.08
CA LEU A 96 -26.80 20.69 -3.44
C LEU A 96 -27.76 19.97 -4.40
N GLY A 97 -28.08 18.71 -4.11
CA GLY A 97 -29.16 17.98 -4.76
C GLY A 97 -30.54 18.31 -4.17
N MET A 98 -31.60 17.77 -4.77
CA MET A 98 -32.98 18.01 -4.31
C MET A 98 -33.37 17.09 -3.15
N ASN A 99 -33.41 15.78 -3.39
CA ASN A 99 -33.70 14.75 -2.39
C ASN A 99 -33.13 13.38 -2.86
N PRO A 100 -33.07 12.33 -1.99
CA PRO A 100 -32.49 11.04 -2.35
C PRO A 100 -33.24 10.37 -3.51
N GLY A 101 -32.48 9.77 -4.44
CA GLY A 101 -33.04 8.81 -5.39
C GLY A 101 -33.12 7.39 -4.78
N PRO A 102 -34.04 6.54 -5.27
CA PRO A 102 -34.41 5.26 -4.65
C PRO A 102 -33.35 4.15 -4.77
N PHE A 103 -32.31 4.34 -5.59
CA PHE A 103 -31.23 3.37 -5.80
C PHE A 103 -29.83 3.95 -5.53
N GLY A 104 -29.77 5.21 -5.10
CA GLY A 104 -28.56 5.92 -4.69
C GLY A 104 -28.59 6.17 -3.18
N MET A 105 -28.74 7.44 -2.78
CA MET A 105 -28.74 7.84 -1.37
C MET A 105 -29.77 7.10 -0.49
N ALA A 106 -30.90 6.63 -1.05
CA ALA A 106 -31.85 5.79 -0.30
C ALA A 106 -31.28 4.40 0.07
N GLN A 107 -30.29 3.90 -0.65
CA GLN A 107 -29.64 2.61 -0.38
C GLN A 107 -28.32 2.76 0.37
N THR A 108 -27.68 3.95 0.30
CA THR A 108 -26.28 4.13 0.73
C THR A 108 -26.06 5.25 1.74
N GLY A 109 -27.08 6.02 2.11
CA GLY A 109 -26.95 7.21 2.97
C GLY A 109 -26.21 8.40 2.34
N VAL A 110 -25.36 8.18 1.33
CA VAL A 110 -24.50 9.20 0.73
C VAL A 110 -25.24 9.99 -0.37
N PRO A 111 -25.19 11.35 -0.38
CA PRO A 111 -25.74 12.17 -1.46
C PRO A 111 -25.26 11.75 -2.86
N PHE A 112 -26.19 11.62 -3.82
CA PHE A 112 -25.93 11.04 -5.15
C PHE A 112 -25.25 9.64 -5.12
N GLY A 113 -25.32 8.92 -4.01
CA GLY A 113 -24.51 7.74 -3.74
C GLY A 113 -24.96 6.46 -4.45
N GLU A 114 -24.67 6.34 -5.75
CA GLU A 114 -24.69 5.05 -6.46
C GLU A 114 -23.68 4.08 -5.83
N VAL A 115 -24.09 2.83 -5.60
CA VAL A 115 -23.38 1.84 -4.75
C VAL A 115 -21.89 1.67 -5.12
N SER A 116 -21.56 1.45 -6.40
CA SER A 116 -20.17 1.30 -6.84
C SER A 116 -19.35 2.58 -6.61
N SER A 117 -19.93 3.75 -6.85
CA SER A 117 -19.28 5.03 -6.54
C SER A 117 -19.01 5.19 -5.04
N VAL A 118 -19.94 4.75 -4.18
CA VAL A 118 -19.83 4.83 -2.71
C VAL A 118 -18.80 3.84 -2.16
N VAL A 119 -18.82 2.59 -2.59
CA VAL A 119 -17.96 1.50 -2.08
C VAL A 119 -16.59 1.49 -2.75
N ASP A 120 -16.53 1.61 -4.09
CA ASP A 120 -15.29 1.45 -4.84
C ASP A 120 -14.43 2.72 -4.87
N TRP A 121 -15.05 3.91 -4.82
CA TRP A 121 -14.34 5.19 -4.96
C TRP A 121 -14.36 6.04 -3.68
N LEU A 122 -15.53 6.27 -3.07
CA LEU A 122 -15.64 7.02 -1.80
C LEU A 122 -15.24 6.19 -0.56
N LYS A 123 -15.06 4.87 -0.70
CA LYS A 123 -14.65 3.93 0.36
C LYS A 123 -15.49 3.99 1.64
N ILE A 124 -16.78 4.32 1.50
CA ILE A 124 -17.70 4.42 2.64
C ILE A 124 -18.16 3.04 3.07
N THR A 125 -18.19 2.83 4.38
CA THR A 125 -18.63 1.60 5.04
C THR A 125 -19.58 1.93 6.20
N GLY A 126 -20.37 0.95 6.63
CA GLY A 126 -21.35 1.08 7.71
C GLY A 126 -22.51 0.13 7.49
N GLN A 127 -23.40 -0.02 8.48
CA GLN A 127 -24.63 -0.78 8.28
C GLN A 127 -25.71 0.10 7.62
N VAL A 128 -26.69 -0.56 6.99
CA VAL A 128 -27.90 0.06 6.48
C VAL A 128 -29.07 -0.85 6.85
N GLY A 129 -29.94 -0.36 7.74
CA GLY A 129 -31.19 -1.00 8.11
C GLY A 129 -32.34 -0.64 7.16
N HIS A 130 -33.56 -0.79 7.66
CA HIS A 130 -34.79 -0.59 6.87
C HIS A 130 -35.69 0.52 7.46
N PRO A 131 -36.44 1.26 6.62
CA PRO A 131 -37.53 2.11 7.08
C PRO A 131 -38.76 1.28 7.50
N GLU A 132 -39.50 1.75 8.50
CA GLU A 132 -40.61 1.03 9.18
C GLU A 132 -41.70 0.48 8.22
N ASN A 133 -41.92 1.14 7.09
CA ASN A 133 -42.99 0.82 6.13
C ASN A 133 -42.44 0.78 4.70
N GLU A 134 -41.67 -0.27 4.39
CA GLU A 134 -41.16 -0.50 3.03
C GLU A 134 -42.28 -0.76 2.01
N HIS A 135 -42.17 -0.14 0.83
CA HIS A 135 -42.98 -0.50 -0.32
C HIS A 135 -42.30 -1.67 -1.10
N PRO A 136 -42.98 -2.79 -1.40
CA PRO A 136 -42.35 -4.00 -1.96
C PRO A 136 -41.55 -3.83 -3.27
N LYS A 137 -41.80 -2.80 -4.08
CA LYS A 137 -41.01 -2.51 -5.30
C LYS A 137 -39.81 -1.57 -5.06
N ARG A 138 -39.54 -1.23 -3.79
CA ARG A 138 -38.61 -0.19 -3.32
C ARG A 138 -37.97 -0.60 -2.00
N GLN A 139 -37.59 -1.87 -1.89
CA GLN A 139 -36.90 -2.39 -0.71
C GLN A 139 -35.53 -1.71 -0.54
N ILE A 140 -35.09 -1.56 0.70
CA ILE A 140 -33.72 -1.18 1.00
C ILE A 140 -32.89 -2.45 1.14
N THR A 141 -31.80 -2.54 0.39
CA THR A 141 -30.84 -3.65 0.41
C THR A 141 -29.42 -3.14 0.67
N GLY A 142 -29.30 -1.91 1.18
CA GLY A 142 -28.03 -1.31 1.59
C GLY A 142 -27.00 -1.22 0.46
N LEU A 143 -25.73 -1.34 0.85
CA LEU A 143 -24.57 -1.42 -0.04
C LEU A 143 -24.54 -2.68 -0.92
N ALA A 144 -25.52 -3.60 -0.79
CA ALA A 144 -25.69 -4.76 -1.66
C ALA A 144 -26.74 -4.54 -2.77
N CYS A 145 -27.28 -3.32 -2.94
CA CYS A 145 -28.29 -3.04 -3.96
C CYS A 145 -27.76 -3.27 -5.40
N PRO A 146 -28.38 -4.16 -6.20
CA PRO A 146 -27.95 -4.43 -7.57
C PRO A 146 -28.46 -3.38 -8.58
N GLN A 147 -29.33 -2.48 -8.16
CA GLN A 147 -29.91 -1.45 -9.03
C GLN A 147 -29.01 -0.21 -9.08
N ARG A 148 -28.79 0.31 -10.28
CA ARG A 148 -27.83 1.39 -10.52
C ARG A 148 -28.50 2.75 -10.68
N GLU A 149 -28.26 3.67 -9.74
CA GLU A 149 -28.75 5.05 -9.88
C GLU A 149 -27.93 5.84 -10.91
N VAL A 150 -28.50 6.02 -12.10
CA VAL A 150 -27.88 6.70 -13.25
C VAL A 150 -27.45 8.14 -12.91
N SER A 151 -28.22 8.86 -12.08
CA SER A 151 -27.87 10.22 -11.65
C SER A 151 -26.60 10.22 -10.80
N GLY A 152 -26.51 9.33 -9.80
CA GLY A 152 -25.34 9.18 -8.95
C GLY A 152 -24.09 8.72 -9.71
N ALA A 153 -24.25 7.71 -10.55
CA ALA A 153 -23.22 7.17 -11.43
C ALA A 153 -22.61 8.25 -12.36
N ARG A 154 -23.43 9.21 -12.82
CA ARG A 154 -22.97 10.35 -13.63
C ARG A 154 -22.27 11.42 -12.78
N PHE A 155 -22.82 11.74 -11.61
CA PHE A 155 -22.29 12.76 -10.72
C PHE A 155 -20.90 12.37 -10.17
N TRP A 156 -20.80 11.23 -9.47
CA TRP A 156 -19.51 10.76 -8.96
C TRP A 156 -18.57 10.27 -10.07
N GLY A 157 -19.12 9.72 -11.16
CA GLY A 157 -18.34 9.38 -12.35
C GLY A 157 -17.70 10.58 -13.07
N LEU A 158 -18.20 11.80 -12.86
CA LEU A 158 -17.55 13.04 -13.31
C LEU A 158 -16.37 13.40 -12.40
N PHE A 159 -16.59 13.49 -11.08
CA PHE A 159 -15.53 13.89 -10.15
C PHE A 159 -14.41 12.84 -10.03
N ARG A 160 -14.72 11.55 -10.17
CA ARG A 160 -13.71 10.48 -10.32
C ARG A 160 -12.81 10.68 -11.55
N LYS A 161 -13.32 11.25 -12.65
CA LYS A 161 -12.52 11.57 -13.85
C LYS A 161 -11.74 12.88 -13.73
N LEU A 162 -12.29 13.88 -13.03
CA LEU A 162 -11.65 15.19 -12.87
C LEU A 162 -10.59 15.23 -11.77
N CYS A 163 -10.81 14.50 -10.67
CA CYS A 163 -9.98 14.55 -9.47
C CYS A 163 -9.14 13.29 -9.25
N GLY A 164 -9.57 12.13 -9.77
CA GLY A 164 -8.93 10.83 -9.53
C GLY A 164 -9.14 10.29 -8.11
N ASP A 165 -8.66 11.02 -7.12
CA ASP A 165 -8.81 10.77 -5.68
C ASP A 165 -9.99 11.60 -5.11
N PRO A 166 -10.91 11.02 -4.32
CA PRO A 166 -11.98 11.78 -3.69
C PRO A 166 -11.47 12.87 -2.73
N ALA A 167 -10.34 12.68 -2.05
CA ALA A 167 -9.77 13.69 -1.15
C ALA A 167 -9.41 14.99 -1.85
N LEU A 168 -9.03 14.95 -3.15
CA LEU A 168 -8.78 16.15 -3.96
C LEU A 168 -10.06 16.93 -4.26
N PHE A 169 -11.20 16.25 -4.42
CA PHE A 169 -12.51 16.89 -4.53
C PHE A 169 -12.95 17.49 -3.18
N PHE A 170 -12.93 16.68 -2.11
CA PHE A 170 -13.42 17.09 -0.80
C PHE A 170 -12.54 18.12 -0.08
N ARG A 171 -11.31 18.36 -0.54
CA ARG A 171 -10.46 19.47 -0.09
C ARG A 171 -11.13 20.84 -0.23
N HIS A 172 -12.00 21.01 -1.24
CA HIS A 172 -12.65 22.29 -1.54
C HIS A 172 -14.16 22.20 -1.77
N CYS A 173 -14.69 21.01 -2.04
CA CYS A 173 -16.11 20.79 -2.31
C CYS A 173 -16.76 19.92 -1.22
N PHE A 174 -18.06 20.08 -1.00
CA PHE A 174 -18.89 19.10 -0.29
C PHE A 174 -20.20 18.84 -1.06
N VAL A 175 -20.93 17.78 -0.69
CA VAL A 175 -22.18 17.39 -1.36
C VAL A 175 -23.25 17.04 -0.33
N HIS A 176 -24.45 17.58 -0.51
CA HIS A 176 -25.61 17.39 0.36
C HIS A 176 -26.91 17.42 -0.46
N ASN A 177 -28.05 17.14 0.15
CA ASN A 177 -29.39 17.24 -0.45
C ASN A 177 -30.24 18.23 0.35
N LEU A 178 -31.00 19.10 -0.33
CA LEU A 178 -31.90 20.06 0.33
C LEU A 178 -32.89 19.36 1.27
N CYS A 179 -33.48 18.25 0.83
CA CYS A 179 -34.40 17.45 1.63
C CYS A 179 -33.87 16.02 1.78
N PRO A 180 -33.82 15.44 2.99
CA PRO A 180 -33.36 14.06 3.19
C PRO A 180 -34.43 13.00 2.91
N LEU A 181 -35.68 13.38 2.65
CA LEU A 181 -36.80 12.42 2.56
C LEU A 181 -37.04 11.92 1.14
N VAL A 182 -37.45 10.65 1.02
CA VAL A 182 -38.01 10.07 -0.20
C VAL A 182 -39.49 9.84 0.00
N PHE A 183 -40.30 10.37 -0.91
CA PHE A 183 -41.75 10.20 -0.91
C PHE A 183 -42.16 9.25 -2.02
N MET A 184 -43.09 8.33 -1.74
CA MET A 184 -43.62 7.40 -2.74
C MET A 184 -45.13 7.23 -2.57
N SER A 185 -45.82 7.08 -3.70
CA SER A 185 -47.23 6.70 -3.70
C SER A 185 -47.43 5.22 -3.40
N ALA A 186 -48.69 4.81 -3.21
CA ALA A 186 -49.09 3.42 -2.97
C ALA A 186 -48.71 2.42 -4.08
N SER A 187 -48.21 2.89 -5.24
CA SER A 187 -47.69 2.03 -6.32
C SER A 187 -46.16 1.93 -6.35
N GLY A 188 -45.45 2.64 -5.47
CA GLY A 188 -44.00 2.77 -5.47
C GLY A 188 -43.47 3.75 -6.53
N LYS A 189 -44.33 4.60 -7.12
CA LYS A 189 -43.86 5.74 -7.91
C LYS A 189 -43.22 6.74 -6.96
N ASN A 190 -41.99 7.15 -7.24
CA ASN A 190 -41.33 8.26 -6.54
C ASN A 190 -42.14 9.55 -6.75
N LEU A 191 -42.26 10.34 -5.69
CA LEU A 191 -42.81 11.68 -5.66
C LEU A 191 -41.69 12.64 -5.27
N THR A 192 -41.45 13.64 -6.09
CA THR A 192 -40.49 14.72 -5.80
C THR A 192 -41.16 15.83 -5.00
N PRO A 193 -40.42 16.66 -4.22
CA PRO A 193 -41.03 17.74 -3.45
C PRO A 193 -41.97 18.68 -4.24
N PRO A 194 -41.71 19.03 -5.52
CA PRO A 194 -42.67 19.78 -6.34
C PRO A 194 -44.02 19.08 -6.62
N GLU A 195 -44.08 17.75 -6.56
CA GLU A 195 -45.29 16.95 -6.76
C GLU A 195 -46.13 16.79 -5.48
N LEU A 196 -45.67 17.30 -4.34
CA LEU A 196 -46.40 17.28 -3.07
C LEU A 196 -47.48 18.41 -3.01
N PRO A 197 -48.55 18.22 -2.21
CA PRO A 197 -49.52 19.28 -1.91
C PRO A 197 -48.84 20.59 -1.47
N SER A 198 -49.37 21.74 -1.90
CA SER A 198 -48.69 23.03 -1.77
C SER A 198 -48.34 23.41 -0.31
N ALA A 199 -49.27 23.21 0.62
CA ALA A 199 -49.05 23.49 2.04
C ALA A 199 -47.98 22.58 2.66
N GLU A 200 -48.08 21.26 2.43
CA GLU A 200 -47.11 20.27 2.91
C GLU A 200 -45.72 20.52 2.32
N ARG A 201 -45.65 20.89 1.04
CA ARG A 201 -44.40 21.23 0.36
C ARG A 201 -43.72 22.45 0.94
N GLU A 202 -44.45 23.56 1.14
CA GLU A 202 -43.81 24.76 1.72
C GLU A 202 -43.46 24.55 3.21
N ALA A 203 -44.23 23.77 3.98
CA ALA A 203 -43.88 23.40 5.35
C ALA A 203 -42.60 22.53 5.41
N LEU A 204 -42.52 21.49 4.57
CA LEU A 204 -41.33 20.67 4.39
C LEU A 204 -40.12 21.51 3.99
N LEU A 205 -40.28 22.31 2.94
CA LEU A 205 -39.16 23.07 2.39
C LEU A 205 -38.74 24.24 3.29
N ALA A 206 -39.60 24.81 4.13
CA ALA A 206 -39.19 25.80 5.12
C ALA A 206 -38.23 25.22 6.18
N LEU A 207 -38.46 23.98 6.64
CA LEU A 207 -37.55 23.28 7.55
C LEU A 207 -36.21 22.96 6.86
N CYS A 208 -36.25 22.51 5.61
CA CYS A 208 -35.07 22.28 4.78
C CYS A 208 -34.28 23.57 4.47
N ASP A 209 -34.97 24.66 4.13
CA ASP A 209 -34.39 25.96 3.82
C ASP A 209 -33.66 26.53 5.06
N ASN A 210 -34.22 26.35 6.27
CA ASN A 210 -33.55 26.69 7.54
C ASN A 210 -32.29 25.84 7.79
N ALA A 211 -32.39 24.51 7.68
CA ALA A 211 -31.26 23.61 7.90
C ALA A 211 -30.13 23.85 6.89
N LEU A 212 -30.45 24.17 5.62
CA LEU A 212 -29.47 24.56 4.61
C LEU A 212 -28.70 25.82 5.02
N CYS A 213 -29.35 26.79 5.64
CA CYS A 213 -28.68 28.01 6.11
C CYS A 213 -27.65 27.70 7.22
N GLU A 214 -27.98 26.81 8.16
CA GLU A 214 -27.01 26.37 9.17
C GLU A 214 -25.90 25.48 8.58
N VAL A 215 -26.20 24.58 7.65
CA VAL A 215 -25.18 23.82 6.89
C VAL A 215 -24.19 24.77 6.19
N VAL A 216 -24.66 25.81 5.51
CA VAL A 216 -23.79 26.78 4.82
C VAL A 216 -22.92 27.55 5.82
N LYS A 217 -23.46 27.95 6.99
CA LYS A 217 -22.69 28.57 8.08
C LYS A 217 -21.65 27.63 8.69
N VAL A 218 -21.98 26.35 8.90
CA VAL A 218 -21.09 25.34 9.49
C VAL A 218 -19.93 25.00 8.57
N LEU A 219 -20.18 24.87 7.26
CA LEU A 219 -19.14 24.57 6.27
C LEU A 219 -18.28 25.79 5.89
N GLY A 220 -18.83 27.01 6.01
CA GLY A 220 -18.15 28.25 5.60
C GLY A 220 -18.02 28.41 4.08
N VAL A 221 -18.90 27.77 3.31
CA VAL A 221 -18.82 27.77 1.84
C VAL A 221 -19.15 29.13 1.23
N SER A 222 -18.36 29.54 0.24
CA SER A 222 -18.55 30.80 -0.50
C SER A 222 -19.43 30.66 -1.75
N MET A 223 -19.83 29.44 -2.10
CA MET A 223 -20.63 29.13 -3.30
C MET A 223 -21.50 27.90 -3.07
N VAL A 224 -22.75 27.94 -3.51
CA VAL A 224 -23.65 26.78 -3.55
C VAL A 224 -24.06 26.53 -5.00
N ILE A 225 -23.87 25.30 -5.47
CA ILE A 225 -24.19 24.85 -6.83
C ILE A 225 -25.39 23.90 -6.74
N GLY A 226 -26.57 24.41 -7.08
CA GLY A 226 -27.79 23.61 -7.16
C GLY A 226 -27.75 22.63 -8.33
N VAL A 227 -27.77 21.32 -8.04
CA VAL A 227 -27.77 20.25 -9.04
C VAL A 227 -29.18 20.07 -9.61
N GLY A 228 -29.60 21.05 -10.41
CA GLY A 228 -30.94 21.16 -10.98
C GLY A 228 -31.73 22.35 -10.43
N ARG A 229 -32.66 22.87 -11.24
CA ARG A 229 -33.34 24.16 -11.01
C ARG A 229 -34.02 24.27 -9.64
N VAL A 230 -34.63 23.19 -9.14
CA VAL A 230 -35.34 23.22 -7.85
C VAL A 230 -34.38 23.48 -6.68
N ALA A 231 -33.24 22.79 -6.65
CA ALA A 231 -32.22 22.98 -5.62
C ALA A 231 -31.55 24.35 -5.73
N GLU A 232 -31.26 24.82 -6.96
CA GLU A 232 -30.69 26.15 -7.19
C GLU A 232 -31.64 27.27 -6.74
N GLN A 233 -32.91 27.20 -7.14
CA GLN A 233 -33.92 28.21 -6.79
C GLN A 233 -34.25 28.22 -5.30
N ARG A 234 -34.28 27.05 -4.63
CA ARG A 234 -34.48 26.97 -3.18
C ARG A 234 -33.27 27.48 -2.41
N ALA A 235 -32.05 27.06 -2.75
CA ALA A 235 -30.83 27.61 -2.13
C ALA A 235 -30.76 29.13 -2.28
N ARG A 236 -31.08 29.66 -3.48
CA ARG A 236 -31.15 31.10 -3.73
C ARG A 236 -32.22 31.79 -2.87
N ARG A 237 -33.42 31.21 -2.73
CA ARG A 237 -34.50 31.75 -1.87
C ARG A 237 -34.10 31.73 -0.39
N ALA A 238 -33.62 30.59 0.11
CA ALA A 238 -33.26 30.39 1.52
C ALA A 238 -32.11 31.32 1.94
N LEU A 239 -31.02 31.34 1.17
CA LEU A 239 -29.84 32.15 1.50
C LEU A 239 -30.10 33.64 1.30
N ASN A 240 -30.90 34.05 0.31
CA ASN A 240 -31.33 35.45 0.21
C ASN A 240 -32.22 35.83 1.40
N ALA A 241 -33.14 34.97 1.84
CA ALA A 241 -33.98 35.23 3.02
C ALA A 241 -33.14 35.35 4.32
N ALA A 242 -32.11 34.51 4.47
CA ALA A 242 -31.17 34.61 5.59
C ALA A 242 -30.27 35.87 5.54
N VAL A 243 -30.01 36.42 4.36
CA VAL A 243 -29.37 37.73 4.15
C VAL A 243 -30.38 38.90 4.29
N GLN A 244 -31.69 38.62 4.25
CA GLN A 244 -32.79 39.59 4.35
C GLN A 244 -33.36 39.72 5.78
N LEU A 245 -32.54 39.48 6.81
CA LEU A 245 -32.63 40.32 8.00
C LEU A 245 -32.29 41.78 7.57
N PRO A 246 -33.04 42.79 8.01
CA PRO A 246 -33.33 43.95 7.16
C PRO A 246 -32.13 44.90 6.94
N ILE A 247 -31.41 44.69 5.83
CA ILE A 247 -30.52 45.68 5.20
C ILE A 247 -31.00 45.95 3.77
N THR A 248 -32.22 46.48 3.65
CA THR A 248 -32.67 47.12 2.40
C THR A 248 -31.98 48.48 2.28
N MET A 249 -30.96 48.56 1.43
CA MET A 249 -30.27 49.81 1.07
C MET A 249 -31.07 50.67 0.06
N ASP A 250 -32.34 50.91 0.36
CA ASP A 250 -32.91 52.23 0.13
C ASP A 250 -32.56 53.07 1.35
N LYS A 251 -32.14 54.33 1.17
CA LYS A 251 -31.95 55.22 2.31
C LYS A 251 -33.30 55.40 3.00
N GLN A 252 -33.39 55.09 4.29
CA GLN A 252 -34.56 55.50 5.07
C GLN A 252 -34.70 57.03 4.95
N PRO A 253 -35.93 57.57 4.79
CA PRO A 253 -36.13 59.01 4.67
C PRO A 253 -35.67 59.67 5.96
N THR A 254 -34.54 60.39 5.90
CA THR A 254 -33.86 60.88 7.11
C THR A 254 -34.70 61.92 7.85
N VAL A 255 -35.64 62.55 7.13
CA VAL A 255 -36.69 63.44 7.62
C VAL A 255 -38.06 62.95 7.14
N VAL A 256 -39.08 63.01 7.99
CA VAL A 256 -40.47 62.61 7.65
C VAL A 256 -41.48 63.66 8.11
N PHE A 257 -42.30 64.19 7.20
CA PHE A 257 -43.40 65.10 7.55
C PHE A 257 -44.57 64.35 8.21
N ARG A 258 -45.13 64.90 9.29
CA ARG A 258 -46.28 64.36 10.03
C ARG A 258 -47.46 65.34 10.01
N ASN A 259 -48.67 64.81 10.21
CA ASN A 259 -49.91 65.59 10.42
C ASN A 259 -50.26 66.67 9.36
N VAL A 260 -49.67 66.59 8.16
CA VAL A 260 -49.93 67.54 7.06
C VAL A 260 -51.39 67.48 6.64
N GLY A 261 -52.16 68.53 6.89
CA GLY A 261 -53.58 68.63 6.51
C GLY A 261 -53.78 68.68 5.00
N GLN A 262 -54.98 68.34 4.51
CA GLN A 262 -55.34 68.57 3.08
C GLN A 262 -55.69 70.04 2.81
N LEU A 263 -56.08 70.77 3.85
CA LEU A 263 -56.60 72.13 3.83
C LEU A 263 -55.97 72.92 4.96
N TYR A 264 -55.50 74.13 4.67
CA TYR A 264 -55.03 75.11 5.66
C TYR A 264 -55.72 76.45 5.46
N PHE A 265 -55.83 77.25 6.54
CA PHE A 265 -56.47 78.56 6.51
C PHE A 265 -55.39 79.65 6.58
N PRO A 266 -55.19 80.48 5.54
CA PRO A 266 -54.07 81.43 5.51
C PRO A 266 -54.24 82.64 6.44
N GLN A 267 -55.42 82.75 7.08
CA GLN A 267 -55.71 83.69 8.16
C GLN A 267 -55.18 83.19 9.52
N THR A 268 -54.66 81.97 9.58
CA THR A 268 -54.09 81.34 10.78
C THR A 268 -52.62 80.97 10.55
N ARG A 269 -51.85 80.80 11.63
CA ARG A 269 -50.48 80.24 11.54
C ARG A 269 -50.56 78.78 11.09
N VAL A 270 -49.61 78.33 10.28
CA VAL A 270 -49.51 76.94 9.83
C VAL A 270 -48.38 76.24 10.56
N GLU A 271 -48.73 75.15 11.25
CA GLU A 271 -47.81 74.34 12.04
C GLU A 271 -47.40 73.11 11.21
N CYS A 272 -46.14 73.06 10.80
CA CYS A 272 -45.56 72.01 9.98
C CYS A 272 -44.77 71.04 10.87
N HIS A 273 -45.40 69.92 11.23
CA HIS A 273 -44.77 68.90 12.05
C HIS A 273 -43.90 67.96 11.19
N TYR A 274 -42.72 67.63 11.68
CA TYR A 274 -41.81 66.69 11.02
C TYR A 274 -40.95 65.96 12.06
N SER A 275 -40.32 64.88 11.65
CA SER A 275 -39.45 64.07 12.51
C SER A 275 -38.09 63.91 11.86
N LEU A 276 -37.04 64.09 12.66
CA LEU A 276 -35.68 63.70 12.32
C LEU A 276 -35.42 62.27 12.81
N THR A 277 -34.72 61.49 11.99
CA THR A 277 -34.17 60.18 12.38
C THR A 277 -32.74 60.33 12.94
N SER A 278 -32.23 59.28 13.58
CA SER A 278 -30.82 59.19 14.02
C SER A 278 -29.80 59.46 12.91
N ASP A 279 -30.20 59.24 11.66
CA ASP A 279 -29.34 59.25 10.49
C ASP A 279 -29.29 60.65 9.83
N HIS A 280 -29.98 61.65 10.40
CA HIS A 280 -30.01 63.03 9.93
C HIS A 280 -29.06 63.96 10.72
N GLN A 281 -28.04 64.49 10.05
CA GLN A 281 -27.15 65.52 10.63
C GLN A 281 -27.75 66.92 10.46
N TRP A 282 -28.71 67.26 11.31
CA TRP A 282 -29.35 68.58 11.37
C TRP A 282 -28.32 69.73 11.43
N SER A 283 -28.66 70.85 10.80
CA SER A 283 -27.92 72.10 10.90
C SER A 283 -28.86 73.29 11.07
N SER A 284 -28.37 74.35 11.72
CA SER A 284 -29.05 75.65 11.79
C SER A 284 -29.21 76.36 10.43
N SER A 285 -28.64 75.80 9.37
CA SER A 285 -28.83 76.22 7.97
C SER A 285 -29.84 75.37 7.19
N ASP A 286 -30.43 74.34 7.80
CA ASP A 286 -31.48 73.52 7.18
C ASP A 286 -32.81 74.26 7.23
N TRP A 287 -33.65 74.10 6.21
CA TRP A 287 -34.89 74.86 6.08
C TRP A 287 -36.03 74.07 5.44
N ILE A 288 -37.26 74.54 5.70
CA ILE A 288 -38.49 73.99 5.14
C ILE A 288 -39.16 75.07 4.29
N GLY A 289 -39.33 74.78 3.01
CA GLY A 289 -40.05 75.64 2.06
C GLY A 289 -41.47 75.14 1.82
N ILE A 290 -42.41 76.07 1.58
CA ILE A 290 -43.68 75.78 0.89
C ILE A 290 -43.43 76.00 -0.60
N PHE A 291 -43.64 74.96 -1.41
CA PHE A 291 -43.49 74.98 -2.86
C PHE A 291 -44.84 74.71 -3.54
N GLU A 292 -45.09 75.36 -4.66
CA GLU A 292 -46.24 75.06 -5.54
C GLU A 292 -46.00 73.73 -6.28
N MET A 293 -47.04 72.90 -6.44
CA MET A 293 -46.91 71.60 -7.11
C MET A 293 -46.42 71.75 -8.55
N GLY A 294 -45.39 70.99 -8.93
CA GLY A 294 -44.74 71.09 -10.24
C GLY A 294 -43.48 71.98 -10.28
N TRP A 295 -42.99 72.45 -9.13
CA TRP A 295 -41.69 73.10 -9.02
C TRP A 295 -40.54 72.24 -9.60
N SER A 296 -39.55 72.89 -10.20
CA SER A 296 -38.38 72.29 -10.84
C SER A 296 -37.05 72.88 -10.37
N SER A 297 -37.06 73.76 -9.36
CA SER A 297 -35.86 74.37 -8.78
C SER A 297 -36.10 74.84 -7.35
N LEU A 298 -35.11 74.69 -6.47
CA LEU A 298 -35.15 75.20 -5.10
C LEU A 298 -35.28 76.73 -4.98
N LYS A 299 -35.18 77.47 -6.09
CA LYS A 299 -35.47 78.92 -6.16
C LYS A 299 -36.97 79.25 -6.34
N GLN A 300 -37.84 78.25 -6.38
CA GLN A 300 -39.29 78.39 -6.61
C GLN A 300 -40.12 78.14 -5.33
N TYR A 301 -39.56 78.34 -4.14
CA TYR A 301 -40.36 78.37 -2.91
C TYR A 301 -41.26 79.61 -2.90
N TYR A 302 -42.49 79.46 -2.40
CA TYR A 302 -43.40 80.56 -2.14
C TYR A 302 -43.02 81.30 -0.84
N THR A 303 -42.69 80.53 0.20
CA THR A 303 -42.19 81.01 1.49
C THR A 303 -41.36 79.91 2.16
N TYR A 304 -40.56 80.27 3.16
CA TYR A 304 -39.72 79.33 3.90
C TYR A 304 -39.61 79.69 5.38
N THR A 305 -39.18 78.72 6.18
CA THR A 305 -38.77 78.91 7.57
C THR A 305 -37.61 77.96 7.90
N TRP A 306 -36.79 78.30 8.88
CA TRP A 306 -35.67 77.44 9.29
C TRP A 306 -36.18 76.17 9.99
N ALA A 307 -35.50 75.05 9.79
CA ALA A 307 -35.81 73.80 10.47
C ALA A 307 -35.28 73.88 11.91
N LEU A 308 -36.18 73.91 12.90
CA LEU A 308 -35.83 74.03 14.32
C LEU A 308 -36.07 72.71 15.06
N VAL A 309 -35.04 72.27 15.80
CA VAL A 309 -35.11 71.11 16.70
C VAL A 309 -35.52 71.54 18.13
N PRO A 310 -36.08 70.63 18.95
CA PRO A 310 -36.40 70.92 20.35
C PRO A 310 -35.18 71.31 21.21
N GLU A 311 -35.42 72.08 22.27
CA GLU A 311 -34.40 72.38 23.27
C GLU A 311 -33.87 71.08 23.91
N GLY A 312 -32.54 70.91 23.92
CA GLY A 312 -31.88 69.69 24.40
C GLY A 312 -31.64 68.60 23.36
N TYR A 313 -31.93 68.84 22.08
CA TYR A 313 -31.58 67.92 20.99
C TYR A 313 -30.09 67.54 20.98
N THR A 314 -29.79 66.26 20.78
CA THR A 314 -28.44 65.73 20.58
C THR A 314 -28.28 65.18 19.17
N GLU A 315 -27.14 65.45 18.53
CA GLU A 315 -26.84 64.96 17.20
C GLU A 315 -26.81 63.42 17.18
N GLY A 316 -27.54 62.82 16.23
CA GLY A 316 -27.74 61.37 16.15
C GLY A 316 -28.95 60.82 16.94
N SER A 317 -29.74 61.68 17.58
CA SER A 317 -31.02 61.28 18.20
C SER A 317 -32.22 61.50 17.26
N SER A 318 -33.27 60.68 17.40
CA SER A 318 -34.53 60.90 16.69
C SER A 318 -35.39 61.93 17.43
N ALA A 319 -35.86 62.98 16.73
CA ALA A 319 -36.59 64.08 17.35
C ALA A 319 -37.83 64.51 16.56
N ASP A 320 -38.96 64.65 17.25
CA ASP A 320 -40.18 65.24 16.71
C ASP A 320 -40.13 66.76 16.84
N CYS A 321 -40.32 67.45 15.72
CA CYS A 321 -40.05 68.88 15.51
C CYS A 321 -41.29 69.59 14.96
N CYS A 322 -41.35 70.92 15.11
CA CYS A 322 -42.41 71.74 14.53
C CYS A 322 -41.84 73.04 13.95
N ALA A 323 -42.09 73.28 12.67
CA ALA A 323 -41.76 74.51 11.97
C ALA A 323 -43.01 75.38 11.81
N LEU A 324 -42.91 76.67 12.15
CA LEU A 324 -44.04 77.60 12.15
C LEU A 324 -43.99 78.55 10.93
N PHE A 325 -45.04 78.50 10.11
CA PHE A 325 -45.24 79.44 9.01
C PHE A 325 -46.23 80.54 9.43
N HIS A 326 -45.78 81.80 9.33
CA HIS A 326 -46.55 82.97 9.76
C HIS A 326 -47.60 83.37 8.73
N ALA A 327 -48.82 83.69 9.20
CA ALA A 327 -50.00 83.94 8.34
C ALA A 327 -49.79 84.98 7.24
N CYS A 328 -48.99 86.03 7.52
CA CYS A 328 -48.65 87.09 6.57
C CYS A 328 -47.80 86.64 5.36
N TYR A 329 -47.23 85.43 5.39
CA TYR A 329 -46.41 84.86 4.31
C TYR A 329 -47.06 83.64 3.64
N LEU A 330 -48.32 83.32 3.94
CA LEU A 330 -49.02 82.16 3.36
C LEU A 330 -49.66 82.48 1.99
N PRO A 331 -49.86 81.46 1.13
CA PRO A 331 -50.68 81.57 -0.08
C PRO A 331 -52.10 82.03 0.22
N ARG A 332 -52.70 82.79 -0.69
CA ARG A 332 -54.12 83.20 -0.59
C ARG A 332 -55.06 82.01 -0.85
N PRO A 333 -56.31 82.04 -0.35
CA PRO A 333 -57.29 81.00 -0.64
C PRO A 333 -57.44 80.77 -2.15
N SER A 334 -57.21 79.55 -2.61
CA SER A 334 -57.10 79.20 -4.02
C SER A 334 -57.22 77.69 -4.24
N THR A 335 -57.37 77.28 -5.50
CA THR A 335 -57.35 75.87 -5.93
C THR A 335 -55.95 75.36 -6.23
N VAL A 336 -54.90 76.09 -5.83
CA VAL A 336 -53.50 75.72 -6.08
C VAL A 336 -53.02 74.78 -4.98
N GLU A 337 -52.41 73.67 -5.37
CA GLU A 337 -51.80 72.72 -4.45
C GLU A 337 -50.35 73.11 -4.14
N TYR A 338 -50.00 72.97 -2.86
CA TYR A 338 -48.68 73.23 -2.31
C TYR A 338 -48.16 72.02 -1.54
N GLN A 339 -46.84 71.88 -1.41
CA GLN A 339 -46.18 70.89 -0.55
C GLN A 339 -45.09 71.54 0.31
N PHE A 340 -44.82 70.95 1.48
CA PHE A 340 -43.61 71.24 2.25
C PHE A 340 -42.43 70.45 1.67
N VAL A 341 -41.25 71.06 1.63
CA VAL A 341 -39.99 70.45 1.19
C VAL A 341 -38.91 70.76 2.22
N TYR A 342 -38.19 69.74 2.69
CA TYR A 342 -37.05 69.90 3.60
C TYR A 342 -35.76 69.92 2.79
N VAL A 343 -34.91 70.92 3.05
CA VAL A 343 -33.63 71.15 2.37
C VAL A 343 -32.52 71.29 3.40
N ASP A 344 -31.41 70.58 3.22
CA ASP A 344 -30.27 70.63 4.14
C ASP A 344 -29.28 71.78 3.86
N LYS A 345 -28.30 71.92 4.76
CA LYS A 345 -27.12 72.80 4.65
C LYS A 345 -26.30 72.67 3.35
N MET A 346 -26.43 71.58 2.58
CA MET A 346 -25.75 71.40 1.28
C MET A 346 -26.65 71.80 0.09
N GLY A 347 -27.94 72.01 0.32
CA GLY A 347 -28.94 72.28 -0.71
C GLY A 347 -29.59 71.02 -1.28
N GLU A 348 -29.44 69.87 -0.62
CA GLU A 348 -30.08 68.61 -1.04
C GLU A 348 -31.47 68.46 -0.43
N VAL A 349 -32.38 67.79 -1.15
CA VAL A 349 -33.77 67.60 -0.72
C VAL A 349 -33.91 66.33 0.11
N CYS A 350 -34.13 66.47 1.41
CA CYS A 350 -34.23 65.33 2.32
C CYS A 350 -35.64 64.74 2.39
N ALA A 351 -36.68 65.55 2.18
CA ALA A 351 -38.08 65.12 2.23
C ALA A 351 -39.02 66.03 1.44
N SER A 352 -40.20 65.51 1.08
CA SER A 352 -41.34 66.30 0.59
C SER A 352 -42.64 65.76 1.19
N SER A 353 -43.63 66.63 1.45
CA SER A 353 -44.93 66.22 1.99
C SER A 353 -45.92 65.77 0.92
N ARG A 354 -47.06 65.21 1.35
CA ARG A 354 -48.27 65.17 0.51
C ARG A 354 -48.76 66.60 0.18
N PRO A 355 -49.44 66.82 -0.95
CA PRO A 355 -49.99 68.12 -1.33
C PRO A 355 -51.14 68.57 -0.40
N PHE A 356 -51.36 69.88 -0.35
CA PHE A 356 -52.43 70.56 0.40
C PHE A 356 -52.83 71.88 -0.25
N THR A 357 -54.01 72.42 0.10
CA THR A 357 -54.55 73.67 -0.46
C THR A 357 -54.87 74.71 0.62
N PHE A 358 -55.02 75.98 0.23
CA PHE A 358 -55.44 77.07 1.13
C PHE A 358 -56.89 77.49 0.87
N CYS A 359 -57.70 77.57 1.93
CA CYS A 359 -59.14 77.83 1.82
C CYS A 359 -59.64 78.85 2.87
N ALA A 360 -60.91 79.26 2.75
CA ALA A 360 -61.60 80.17 3.67
C ALA A 360 -62.79 79.49 4.37
N PRO A 361 -63.07 79.79 5.65
CA PRO A 361 -64.18 79.20 6.41
C PRO A 361 -65.56 79.75 5.97
N LYS A 362 -66.63 78.99 6.24
CA LYS A 362 -68.03 79.35 5.97
C LYS A 362 -68.86 79.39 7.28
N PRO A 363 -69.79 80.35 7.46
CA PRO A 363 -70.73 80.35 8.60
C PRO A 363 -71.79 79.23 8.51
N LEU A 364 -72.41 78.87 9.63
CA LEU A 364 -73.52 77.91 9.72
C LEU A 364 -74.78 78.54 10.34
N GLU A 365 -75.63 79.14 9.50
CA GLU A 365 -77.02 79.48 9.86
C GLU A 365 -77.96 79.13 8.69
N GLU A 366 -78.80 78.11 8.88
CA GLU A 366 -79.77 77.60 7.91
C GLU A 366 -80.78 76.73 8.69
N LEU A 367 -82.03 76.64 8.23
CA LEU A 367 -83.05 75.79 8.85
C LEU A 367 -83.17 74.46 8.09
N GLU A 368 -83.42 73.36 8.79
CA GLU A 368 -83.67 72.05 8.18
C GLU A 368 -85.10 71.59 8.47
N THR A 369 -85.73 70.98 7.46
CA THR A 369 -86.97 70.23 7.62
C THR A 369 -86.62 68.75 7.74
N LEU A 370 -87.24 68.06 8.70
CA LEU A 370 -87.19 66.61 8.79
C LEU A 370 -88.58 66.03 8.49
N LYS A 371 -88.58 64.89 7.81
CA LYS A 371 -89.69 63.94 7.82
C LYS A 371 -89.42 62.95 8.94
N GLU A 372 -90.37 62.79 9.87
CA GLU A 372 -90.45 61.58 10.67
C GLU A 372 -91.27 60.57 9.86
N GLU A 373 -90.59 59.60 9.24
CA GLU A 373 -91.24 58.37 8.82
C GLU A 373 -91.51 57.57 10.10
N ARG A 374 -92.81 57.48 10.48
CA ARG A 374 -93.30 56.57 11.50
C ARG A 374 -93.92 55.39 10.77
N ASP A 375 -93.52 54.18 11.14
CA ASP A 375 -94.00 52.96 10.48
C ASP A 375 -95.54 52.87 10.53
N GLU A 376 -96.15 52.51 9.40
CA GLU A 376 -97.60 52.57 9.18
C GLU A 376 -98.36 51.45 9.91
N GLU A 377 -98.94 51.76 11.07
CA GLU A 377 -100.22 51.20 11.49
C GLU A 377 -101.17 52.35 11.92
N ASP A 378 -102.32 52.45 11.26
CA ASP A 378 -103.43 53.43 11.44
C ASP A 378 -103.13 54.95 11.24
N GLY A 379 -103.16 55.39 9.96
CA GLY A 379 -103.71 56.72 9.57
C GLY A 379 -102.72 57.79 9.09
N GLU A 380 -102.93 58.28 7.85
CA GLU A 380 -102.14 59.38 7.25
C GLU A 380 -102.50 60.77 7.83
N GLU A 381 -101.67 61.31 8.73
CA GLU A 381 -101.54 62.77 8.94
C GLU A 381 -100.05 63.19 8.88
N GLU A 382 -99.58 63.68 7.72
CA GLU A 382 -98.18 64.08 7.50
C GLU A 382 -97.83 65.39 8.25
N LEU A 383 -97.44 65.27 9.52
CA LEU A 383 -97.24 66.41 10.41
C LEU A 383 -95.81 67.00 10.29
N LEU A 384 -95.66 67.99 9.40
CA LEU A 384 -94.36 68.58 9.04
C LEU A 384 -93.73 69.42 10.17
N LEU A 385 -92.80 68.84 10.93
CA LEU A 385 -92.19 69.46 12.10
C LEU A 385 -90.94 70.30 11.76
N VAL A 386 -91.09 71.63 11.75
CA VAL A 386 -89.97 72.56 11.51
C VAL A 386 -89.21 72.84 12.81
N ILE A 387 -87.98 72.32 12.92
CA ILE A 387 -87.09 72.52 14.08
C ILE A 387 -85.87 73.35 13.64
N PRO A 388 -85.43 74.38 14.41
CA PRO A 388 -84.17 75.06 14.14
C PRO A 388 -82.99 74.09 14.13
N ARG A 389 -82.05 74.20 13.17
CA ARG A 389 -80.85 73.34 13.10
C ARG A 389 -80.12 73.24 14.45
N ALA A 390 -80.09 74.30 15.24
CA ALA A 390 -79.50 74.29 16.58
C ALA A 390 -80.14 73.25 17.53
N GLN A 391 -81.48 73.14 17.56
CA GLN A 391 -82.17 72.15 18.39
C GLN A 391 -82.04 70.73 17.83
N LEU A 392 -82.02 70.56 16.51
CA LEU A 392 -81.75 69.26 15.88
C LEU A 392 -80.31 68.80 16.11
N LEU A 393 -79.34 69.71 16.04
CA LEU A 393 -77.95 69.44 16.37
C LEU A 393 -77.79 69.14 17.87
N GLN A 394 -78.56 69.79 18.75
CA GLN A 394 -78.57 69.50 20.18
C GLN A 394 -79.12 68.11 20.49
N SER A 395 -80.25 67.70 19.91
CA SER A 395 -80.81 66.36 20.13
C SER A 395 -79.93 65.26 19.52
N ARG A 396 -79.36 65.49 18.32
CA ARG A 396 -78.33 64.60 17.73
C ARG A 396 -77.04 64.57 18.56
N LEU A 397 -76.65 65.67 19.21
CA LEU A 397 -75.49 65.71 20.11
C LEU A 397 -75.76 64.89 21.37
N GLU A 398 -76.93 65.02 22.00
CA GLU A 398 -77.33 64.20 23.15
C GLU A 398 -77.42 62.70 22.79
N GLU A 399 -77.91 62.37 21.59
CA GLU A 399 -77.92 61.00 21.08
C GLU A 399 -76.49 60.47 20.82
N CYS A 400 -75.62 61.27 20.21
CA CYS A 400 -74.20 60.95 20.02
C CYS A 400 -73.45 60.79 21.35
N LEU A 401 -73.75 61.62 22.37
CA LEU A 401 -73.16 61.50 23.71
C LEU A 401 -73.62 60.21 24.41
N LYS A 402 -74.90 59.81 24.27
CA LYS A 402 -75.36 58.48 24.72
C LYS A 402 -74.66 57.34 23.98
N LYS A 403 -74.55 57.42 22.65
CA LYS A 403 -73.83 56.42 21.83
C LYS A 403 -72.35 56.34 22.24
N GLN A 404 -71.70 57.48 22.47
CA GLN A 404 -70.32 57.55 22.96
C GLN A 404 -70.18 56.93 24.36
N MET A 405 -71.11 57.20 25.29
CA MET A 405 -71.11 56.58 26.63
C MET A 405 -71.26 55.05 26.55
N HIS A 406 -72.18 54.55 25.73
CA HIS A 406 -72.35 53.10 25.55
C HIS A 406 -71.14 52.45 24.85
N LEU A 407 -70.56 53.10 23.85
CA LEU A 407 -69.33 52.64 23.20
C LEU A 407 -68.13 52.66 24.15
N GLN A 408 -68.02 53.65 25.03
CA GLN A 408 -66.99 53.68 26.08
C GLN A 408 -67.17 52.52 27.07
N GLN A 409 -68.39 52.27 27.56
CA GLN A 409 -68.65 51.12 28.43
C GLN A 409 -68.38 49.78 27.74
N ALA A 410 -68.70 49.65 26.45
CA ALA A 410 -68.38 48.46 25.66
C ALA A 410 -66.86 48.28 25.49
N LEU A 411 -66.13 49.38 25.25
CA LEU A 411 -64.67 49.40 25.18
C LEU A 411 -64.05 49.00 26.53
N ASP A 412 -64.50 49.59 27.64
CA ASP A 412 -64.01 49.33 29.00
C ASP A 412 -64.28 47.88 29.45
N MET A 413 -65.39 47.27 29.00
CA MET A 413 -65.64 45.84 29.19
C MET A 413 -64.74 44.98 28.31
N SER A 414 -64.49 45.39 27.06
CA SER A 414 -63.65 44.64 26.12
C SER A 414 -62.17 44.66 26.53
N THR A 415 -61.63 45.81 26.95
CA THR A 415 -60.26 45.92 27.46
C THR A 415 -60.08 45.09 28.72
N LYS A 416 -61.01 45.18 29.68
CA LYS A 416 -61.00 44.35 30.88
C LYS A 416 -61.17 42.86 30.57
N GLY A 417 -61.89 42.49 29.51
CA GLY A 417 -61.92 41.12 28.99
C GLY A 417 -60.53 40.66 28.53
N MET A 418 -59.88 41.45 27.67
CA MET A 418 -58.52 41.18 27.18
C MET A 418 -57.47 41.12 28.29
N GLU A 419 -57.55 42.00 29.31
CA GLU A 419 -56.64 41.97 30.47
C GLU A 419 -56.75 40.65 31.25
N ASN A 420 -57.98 40.16 31.49
CA ASN A 420 -58.20 38.88 32.16
C ASN A 420 -57.72 37.69 31.31
N GLU A 421 -57.96 37.71 30.00
CA GLU A 421 -57.51 36.66 29.07
C GLU A 421 -55.99 36.65 28.90
N GLN A 422 -55.35 37.83 28.90
CA GLN A 422 -53.89 37.98 28.91
C GLN A 422 -53.28 37.49 30.23
N GLU A 423 -53.91 37.75 31.37
CA GLU A 423 -53.46 37.25 32.68
C GLU A 423 -53.65 35.72 32.82
N HIS A 424 -54.73 35.15 32.26
CA HIS A 424 -54.90 33.70 32.14
C HIS A 424 -53.82 33.08 31.23
N SER A 425 -53.56 33.70 30.08
CA SER A 425 -52.50 33.27 29.15
C SER A 425 -51.12 33.35 29.80
N ARG A 426 -50.86 34.37 30.63
CA ARG A 426 -49.62 34.53 31.40
C ARG A 426 -49.45 33.43 32.45
N LYS A 427 -50.52 33.05 33.16
CA LYS A 427 -50.51 31.95 34.14
C LYS A 427 -50.26 30.60 33.48
N ALA A 428 -51.04 30.25 32.45
CA ALA A 428 -50.87 29.00 31.70
C ALA A 428 -49.47 28.88 31.08
N ARG A 429 -48.88 30.00 30.63
CA ARG A 429 -47.49 30.03 30.15
C ARG A 429 -46.48 29.75 31.28
N ILE A 430 -46.67 30.32 32.47
CA ILE A 430 -45.77 30.07 33.62
C ILE A 430 -45.88 28.60 34.06
N GLU A 431 -47.09 28.06 34.15
CA GLU A 431 -47.35 26.65 34.47
C GLU A 431 -46.64 25.72 33.47
N TRP A 432 -46.80 25.95 32.16
CA TRP A 432 -46.12 25.18 31.12
C TRP A 432 -44.59 25.35 31.11
N GLU A 433 -44.08 26.55 31.41
CA GLU A 433 -42.64 26.76 31.57
C GLU A 433 -42.09 26.02 32.80
N CYS A 434 -42.84 25.93 33.91
CA CYS A 434 -42.49 25.12 35.08
C CYS A 434 -42.53 23.61 34.81
N GLU A 435 -43.57 23.08 34.15
CA GLU A 435 -43.65 21.67 33.73
C GLU A 435 -42.45 21.28 32.84
N ARG A 436 -42.08 22.18 31.91
CA ARG A 436 -40.95 21.98 31.00
C ARG A 436 -39.60 21.98 31.73
N GLU A 437 -39.39 22.80 32.76
CA GLU A 437 -38.17 22.73 33.56
C GLU A 437 -38.15 21.47 34.45
N SER A 438 -39.27 21.06 35.03
CA SER A 438 -39.37 19.80 35.79
C SER A 438 -39.00 18.58 34.92
N MET A 439 -39.53 18.47 33.70
CA MET A 439 -39.13 17.38 32.78
C MET A 439 -37.68 17.49 32.30
N LYS A 440 -37.05 18.68 32.31
CA LYS A 440 -35.61 18.80 32.05
C LYS A 440 -34.77 18.27 33.21
N GLU A 441 -35.21 18.49 34.45
CA GLU A 441 -34.53 17.96 35.65
C GLU A 441 -34.62 16.43 35.70
N GLU A 442 -35.79 15.83 35.43
CA GLU A 442 -35.92 14.38 35.27
C GLU A 442 -35.02 13.82 34.15
N ILE A 443 -34.97 14.48 32.99
CA ILE A 443 -34.08 14.10 31.89
C ILE A 443 -32.60 14.25 32.27
N ALA A 444 -32.23 15.21 33.12
CA ALA A 444 -30.86 15.37 33.60
C ALA A 444 -30.49 14.25 34.58
N GLU A 445 -31.36 13.93 35.55
CA GLU A 445 -31.15 12.85 36.51
C GLU A 445 -31.08 11.48 35.82
N LEU A 446 -31.95 11.20 34.84
CA LEU A 446 -31.89 9.98 34.03
C LEU A 446 -30.58 9.88 33.23
N ARG A 447 -30.06 11.01 32.71
CA ARG A 447 -28.77 11.05 32.00
C ARG A 447 -27.59 10.79 32.92
N ASP A 448 -27.60 11.32 34.15
CA ASP A 448 -26.51 11.09 35.11
C ASP A 448 -26.55 9.70 35.73
N ASN A 449 -27.73 9.10 35.91
CA ASN A 449 -27.86 7.68 36.23
C ASN A 449 -27.32 6.79 35.09
N LEU A 450 -27.66 7.11 33.83
CA LEU A 450 -27.10 6.41 32.66
C LEU A 450 -25.57 6.56 32.59
N ARG A 451 -25.04 7.76 32.85
CA ARG A 451 -23.58 8.03 32.94
C ARG A 451 -22.90 7.13 33.97
N GLN A 452 -23.45 7.05 35.18
CA GLN A 452 -22.90 6.20 36.26
C GLN A 452 -22.94 4.70 35.91
N ASN A 453 -24.02 4.24 35.27
CA ASN A 453 -24.13 2.86 34.79
C ASN A 453 -23.12 2.55 33.67
N CYS A 454 -22.96 3.45 32.70
CA CYS A 454 -21.92 3.33 31.67
C CYS A 454 -20.51 3.32 32.27
N GLU A 455 -20.22 4.13 33.29
CA GLU A 455 -18.93 4.08 33.99
C GLU A 455 -18.72 2.76 34.74
N MET A 456 -19.78 2.16 35.31
CA MET A 456 -19.70 0.85 35.95
C MET A 456 -19.42 -0.26 34.92
N LEU A 457 -20.09 -0.24 33.77
CA LEU A 457 -19.84 -1.16 32.66
C LEU A 457 -18.40 -1.02 32.14
N ASN A 458 -17.89 0.20 31.95
CA ASN A 458 -16.49 0.43 31.55
C ASN A 458 -15.49 -0.12 32.59
N ARG A 459 -15.80 -0.03 33.89
CA ARG A 459 -14.97 -0.64 34.96
C ARG A 459 -14.99 -2.17 34.88
N MET A 460 -16.17 -2.78 34.65
CA MET A 460 -16.29 -4.23 34.48
C MET A 460 -15.61 -4.71 33.18
N GLU A 461 -15.70 -3.95 32.09
CA GLU A 461 -15.03 -4.30 30.84
C GLU A 461 -13.51 -4.25 30.99
N GLY A 462 -12.96 -3.23 31.66
CA GLY A 462 -11.52 -3.18 31.98
C GLY A 462 -11.05 -4.40 32.77
N ILE A 463 -11.76 -4.77 33.84
CA ILE A 463 -11.47 -5.99 34.62
C ILE A 463 -11.59 -7.25 33.74
N HIS A 464 -12.57 -7.31 32.83
CA HIS A 464 -12.72 -8.44 31.91
C HIS A 464 -11.60 -8.48 30.85
N GLN A 465 -11.10 -7.34 30.39
CA GLN A 465 -9.94 -7.25 29.50
C GLN A 465 -8.64 -7.68 30.22
N ASP A 466 -8.43 -7.30 31.49
CA ASP A 466 -7.31 -7.76 32.31
C ASP A 466 -7.37 -9.28 32.57
N VAL A 467 -8.56 -9.82 32.87
CA VAL A 467 -8.79 -11.27 33.00
C VAL A 467 -8.55 -11.99 31.67
N LYS A 468 -8.98 -11.42 30.54
CA LYS A 468 -8.75 -11.98 29.21
C LYS A 468 -7.27 -11.95 28.82
N TYR A 469 -6.55 -10.87 29.08
CA TYR A 469 -5.11 -10.75 28.84
C TYR A 469 -4.30 -11.74 29.69
N SER A 470 -4.62 -11.85 30.98
CA SER A 470 -3.98 -12.83 31.87
C SER A 470 -4.31 -14.27 31.48
N GLN A 471 -5.55 -14.57 31.06
CA GLN A 471 -5.93 -15.86 30.49
C GLN A 471 -5.15 -16.18 29.20
N GLU A 472 -5.07 -15.23 28.25
CA GLU A 472 -4.32 -15.39 27.01
C GLU A 472 -2.83 -15.66 27.27
N ASN A 473 -2.21 -14.91 28.18
CA ASN A 473 -0.84 -15.17 28.62
C ASN A 473 -0.68 -16.57 29.24
N LEU A 474 -1.60 -16.99 30.12
CA LEU A 474 -1.57 -18.32 30.74
C LEU A 474 -1.74 -19.45 29.70
N THR A 475 -2.56 -19.25 28.66
CA THR A 475 -2.66 -20.21 27.54
C THR A 475 -1.43 -20.22 26.65
N SER A 476 -0.73 -19.09 26.51
CA SER A 476 0.56 -19.00 25.80
C SER A 476 1.67 -19.75 26.56
N GLU A 477 1.75 -19.59 27.88
CA GLU A 477 2.65 -20.39 28.73
C GLU A 477 2.31 -21.87 28.71
N LEU A 478 1.02 -22.23 28.81
CA LEU A 478 0.58 -23.63 28.71
C LEU A 478 0.94 -24.25 27.35
N SER A 479 0.81 -23.49 26.25
CA SER A 479 1.20 -23.94 24.91
C SER A 479 2.70 -24.14 24.77
N LYS A 480 3.52 -23.25 25.35
CA LYS A 480 4.99 -23.44 25.43
C LYS A 480 5.33 -24.71 26.20
N LEU A 481 4.80 -24.86 27.41
CA LEU A 481 5.05 -26.04 28.26
C LEU A 481 4.56 -27.36 27.62
N LEU A 482 3.52 -27.32 26.78
CA LEU A 482 3.09 -28.47 25.98
C LEU A 482 4.07 -28.80 24.85
N ASN A 483 4.65 -27.81 24.18
CA ASN A 483 5.69 -28.00 23.18
C ASN A 483 7.00 -28.50 23.82
N ASP A 484 7.47 -27.84 24.89
CA ASP A 484 8.67 -28.23 25.65
C ASP A 484 8.56 -29.68 26.15
N LYS A 485 7.35 -30.09 26.57
CA LYS A 485 7.03 -31.48 26.94
C LYS A 485 7.04 -32.43 25.75
N ALA A 486 6.53 -32.03 24.59
CA ALA A 486 6.55 -32.84 23.37
C ALA A 486 8.00 -33.05 22.88
N ASP A 487 8.81 -32.01 22.86
CA ASP A 487 10.25 -32.08 22.54
C ASP A 487 11.01 -32.94 23.55
N SER A 488 10.73 -32.78 24.84
CA SER A 488 11.28 -33.65 25.90
C SER A 488 10.89 -35.13 25.70
N GLN A 489 9.62 -35.40 25.34
CA GLN A 489 9.16 -36.75 25.01
C GLN A 489 9.83 -37.30 23.74
N GLN A 490 10.08 -36.46 22.73
CA GLN A 490 10.80 -36.86 21.51
C GLN A 490 12.29 -37.13 21.81
N GLN A 491 12.93 -36.35 22.67
CA GLN A 491 14.29 -36.59 23.15
C GLN A 491 14.38 -37.91 23.95
N ILE A 492 13.46 -38.14 24.90
CA ILE A 492 13.37 -39.41 25.65
C ILE A 492 13.22 -40.58 24.68
N LYS A 493 12.32 -40.49 23.71
CA LYS A 493 12.09 -41.55 22.70
C LYS A 493 13.30 -41.75 21.78
N GLY A 494 14.08 -40.70 21.51
CA GLY A 494 15.38 -40.80 20.84
C GLY A 494 16.41 -41.55 21.69
N LEU A 495 16.50 -41.23 22.98
CA LEU A 495 17.37 -41.90 23.94
C LEU A 495 16.97 -43.37 24.16
N GLU A 496 15.67 -43.69 24.24
CA GLU A 496 15.15 -45.07 24.29
C GLU A 496 15.57 -45.88 23.06
N ASN A 497 15.47 -45.31 21.86
CA ASN A 497 15.95 -45.95 20.63
C ASN A 497 17.47 -46.15 20.63
N ASN A 498 18.24 -45.16 21.11
CA ASN A 498 19.69 -45.28 21.25
C ASN A 498 20.09 -46.34 22.29
N ILE A 499 19.42 -46.39 23.45
CA ILE A 499 19.60 -47.42 24.47
C ILE A 499 19.29 -48.80 23.87
N LYS A 500 18.14 -48.97 23.20
CA LYS A 500 17.78 -50.22 22.53
C LYS A 500 18.84 -50.66 21.52
N LEU A 501 19.32 -49.74 20.68
CA LEU A 501 20.35 -50.01 19.67
C LEU A 501 21.70 -50.36 20.31
N LEU A 502 22.05 -49.74 21.43
CA LEU A 502 23.22 -50.12 22.24
C LEU A 502 23.05 -51.48 22.90
N THR A 503 21.89 -51.79 23.46
CA THR A 503 21.56 -53.11 24.04
C THR A 503 21.53 -54.21 22.97
N ASP A 504 21.08 -53.93 21.75
CA ASP A 504 21.11 -54.90 20.65
C ASP A 504 22.55 -55.11 20.13
N ARG A 505 23.39 -54.07 20.08
CA ARG A 505 24.85 -54.22 19.90
C ARG A 505 25.51 -54.97 21.04
N GLU A 506 25.05 -54.79 22.29
CA GLU A 506 25.57 -55.50 23.46
C GLU A 506 25.19 -56.98 23.41
N LYS A 507 23.95 -57.32 23.01
CA LYS A 507 23.55 -58.71 22.72
C LYS A 507 24.41 -59.31 21.62
N GLU A 508 24.68 -58.57 20.54
CA GLU A 508 25.54 -59.05 19.46
C GLU A 508 26.98 -59.29 19.93
N ARG A 509 27.58 -58.35 20.67
CA ARG A 509 28.88 -58.50 21.37
C ARG A 509 28.88 -59.68 22.33
N ASN A 510 27.81 -59.90 23.11
CA ASN A 510 27.68 -61.02 24.05
C ASN A 510 27.48 -62.36 23.32
N MET A 511 26.80 -62.38 22.17
CA MET A 511 26.72 -63.55 21.29
C MET A 511 28.06 -63.84 20.60
N GLU A 512 28.82 -62.82 20.18
CA GLU A 512 30.21 -62.97 19.75
C GLU A 512 31.10 -63.52 20.88
N LEU A 513 30.92 -63.02 22.11
CA LEU A 513 31.65 -63.44 23.31
C LEU A 513 31.32 -64.89 23.70
N GLU A 514 30.05 -65.31 23.68
CA GLU A 514 29.69 -66.72 23.92
C GLU A 514 30.14 -67.63 22.77
N ARG A 515 30.06 -67.19 21.51
CA ARG A 515 30.72 -67.89 20.39
C ARG A 515 32.24 -67.96 20.58
N LEU A 516 32.86 -66.98 21.24
CA LEU A 516 34.28 -66.99 21.57
C LEU A 516 34.58 -67.92 22.76
N LYS A 517 33.73 -67.92 23.80
CA LYS A 517 33.80 -68.83 24.96
C LYS A 517 33.54 -70.28 24.55
N ASP A 518 32.63 -70.57 23.63
CA ASP A 518 32.40 -71.93 23.13
C ASP A 518 33.52 -72.37 22.19
N ARG A 519 34.12 -71.46 21.40
CA ARG A 519 35.41 -71.71 20.75
C ARG A 519 36.52 -71.95 21.77
N MET A 520 36.56 -71.22 22.89
CA MET A 520 37.54 -71.40 23.96
C MET A 520 37.30 -72.68 24.78
N LYS A 521 36.06 -73.12 24.98
CA LYS A 521 35.70 -74.43 25.56
C LYS A 521 36.11 -75.56 24.62
N LYS A 522 35.83 -75.43 23.32
CA LYS A 522 36.32 -76.39 22.29
C LYS A 522 37.85 -76.43 22.26
N MET A 523 38.52 -75.28 22.25
CA MET A 523 39.98 -75.20 22.37
C MET A 523 40.49 -75.71 23.73
N SER A 524 39.73 -75.60 24.82
CA SER A 524 40.13 -76.11 26.14
C SER A 524 39.97 -77.63 26.25
N SER A 525 38.90 -78.21 25.68
CA SER A 525 38.77 -79.67 25.53
C SER A 525 39.80 -80.22 24.55
N GLN A 526 40.10 -79.49 23.47
CA GLN A 526 41.16 -79.82 22.51
C GLN A 526 42.53 -79.75 23.21
N MET A 527 42.84 -78.71 23.97
CA MET A 527 44.08 -78.59 24.76
C MET A 527 44.20 -79.64 25.86
N LYS A 528 43.10 -80.17 26.42
CA LYS A 528 43.14 -81.31 27.34
C LYS A 528 43.48 -82.62 26.63
N TYR A 529 42.79 -82.89 25.51
CA TYR A 529 43.11 -84.01 24.62
C TYR A 529 44.56 -83.92 24.10
N ASP A 530 45.02 -82.72 23.73
CA ASP A 530 46.37 -82.47 23.24
C ASP A 530 47.41 -82.51 24.36
N GLU A 531 47.09 -82.20 25.62
CA GLU A 531 48.00 -82.39 26.77
C GLU A 531 48.11 -83.86 27.20
N GLU A 532 47.03 -84.64 27.11
CA GLU A 532 47.07 -86.10 27.28
C GLU A 532 47.85 -86.76 26.13
N LYS A 533 47.62 -86.31 24.89
CA LYS A 533 48.41 -86.69 23.72
C LYS A 533 49.86 -86.22 23.82
N ARG A 534 50.15 -85.04 24.40
CA ARG A 534 51.51 -84.54 24.63
C ARG A 534 52.26 -85.42 25.63
N LYS A 535 51.59 -86.00 26.62
CA LYS A 535 52.19 -86.99 27.53
C LYS A 535 52.50 -88.31 26.84
N SER A 536 51.62 -88.79 25.96
CA SER A 536 51.91 -89.95 25.10
C SER A 536 53.11 -89.69 24.19
N LEU A 537 53.08 -88.55 23.48
CA LEU A 537 54.16 -88.09 22.60
C LEU A 537 55.45 -87.82 23.37
N GLN A 538 55.42 -87.47 24.65
CA GLN A 538 56.62 -87.24 25.46
C GLN A 538 57.37 -88.56 25.73
N VAL A 539 56.66 -89.68 25.92
CA VAL A 539 57.28 -91.01 26.02
C VAL A 539 57.85 -91.46 24.66
N GLU A 540 57.16 -91.19 23.56
CA GLU A 540 57.72 -91.40 22.21
C GLU A 540 58.93 -90.49 21.92
N ASN A 541 58.96 -89.27 22.47
CA ASN A 541 60.05 -88.31 22.29
C ASN A 541 61.30 -88.71 23.11
N GLU A 542 61.14 -89.28 24.30
CA GLU A 542 62.26 -89.88 25.06
C GLU A 542 62.86 -91.10 24.33
N ALA A 543 62.03 -91.92 23.66
CA ALA A 543 62.52 -92.97 22.78
C ALA A 543 63.17 -92.43 21.50
N ALA A 544 62.59 -91.40 20.88
CA ALA A 544 63.13 -90.73 19.70
C ALA A 544 64.45 -90.00 20.01
N LEU A 545 64.66 -89.49 21.24
CA LEU A 545 65.91 -88.86 21.66
C LEU A 545 67.11 -89.80 21.62
N ALA A 546 66.91 -91.09 21.92
CA ALA A 546 67.96 -92.11 21.79
C ALA A 546 68.31 -92.40 20.32
N GLU A 547 67.31 -92.42 19.43
CA GLU A 547 67.53 -92.56 17.99
C GLU A 547 68.13 -91.27 17.38
N VAL A 548 67.75 -90.10 17.89
CA VAL A 548 68.36 -88.81 17.53
C VAL A 548 69.82 -88.76 17.94
N GLN A 549 70.24 -89.33 19.07
CA GLN A 549 71.67 -89.44 19.40
C GLN A 549 72.45 -90.30 18.39
N ARG A 550 71.88 -91.43 17.94
CA ARG A 550 72.44 -92.22 16.83
C ARG A 550 72.47 -91.48 15.51
N LEU A 551 71.45 -90.66 15.24
CA LEU A 551 71.40 -89.81 14.06
C LEU A 551 72.32 -88.59 14.20
N GLN A 552 72.69 -88.15 15.40
CA GLN A 552 73.59 -87.00 15.63
C GLN A 552 75.04 -87.32 15.26
N GLU A 553 75.58 -88.48 15.61
CA GLU A 553 76.89 -88.92 15.08
C GLU A 553 76.88 -88.93 13.54
N HIS A 554 75.79 -89.44 12.95
CA HIS A 554 75.59 -89.46 11.51
C HIS A 554 75.29 -88.08 10.89
N LEU A 555 74.85 -87.13 11.73
CA LEU A 555 74.57 -85.75 11.39
C LEU A 555 75.85 -84.92 11.43
N GLU A 556 76.79 -85.14 12.34
CA GLU A 556 78.07 -84.42 12.43
C GLU A 556 78.93 -84.61 11.16
N ASP A 557 78.94 -85.82 10.59
CA ASP A 557 79.51 -86.10 9.27
C ASP A 557 78.77 -85.32 8.15
N SER A 558 77.44 -85.29 8.22
CA SER A 558 76.63 -84.49 7.28
C SER A 558 76.81 -82.99 7.51
N GLU A 559 77.14 -82.56 8.72
CA GLU A 559 77.35 -81.18 9.10
C GLU A 559 78.68 -80.67 8.58
N HIS A 560 79.70 -81.51 8.38
CA HIS A 560 80.88 -81.08 7.64
C HIS A 560 80.58 -80.77 6.17
N VAL A 561 79.61 -81.45 5.56
CA VAL A 561 79.07 -81.11 4.23
C VAL A 561 78.17 -79.88 4.31
N ALA A 562 77.31 -79.81 5.33
CA ALA A 562 76.43 -78.68 5.55
C ALA A 562 77.18 -77.42 5.97
N GLU A 563 78.38 -77.48 6.56
CA GLU A 563 79.19 -76.32 6.96
C GLU A 563 79.79 -75.62 5.73
N ASN A 564 80.05 -76.38 4.65
CA ASN A 564 80.34 -75.84 3.33
C ASN A 564 79.12 -75.16 2.72
N LEU A 565 77.94 -75.81 2.74
CA LEU A 565 76.69 -75.17 2.31
C LEU A 565 76.26 -73.99 3.20
N ARG A 566 76.62 -73.99 4.48
CA ARG A 566 76.43 -72.89 5.45
C ARG A 566 77.46 -71.78 5.26
N ARG A 567 78.56 -72.04 4.55
CA ARG A 567 79.51 -71.00 4.11
C ARG A 567 78.95 -70.29 2.88
N GLU A 568 78.44 -71.04 1.90
CA GLU A 568 77.66 -70.48 0.78
C GLU A 568 76.37 -69.77 1.26
N LEU A 569 75.65 -70.34 2.23
CA LEU A 569 74.51 -69.71 2.90
C LEU A 569 74.91 -68.62 3.91
N ARG A 570 76.17 -68.51 4.33
CA ARG A 570 76.69 -67.31 5.01
C ARG A 570 76.98 -66.21 4.00
N GLU A 571 77.38 -66.52 2.77
CA GLU A 571 77.46 -65.53 1.71
C GLU A 571 76.08 -65.14 1.14
N LEU A 572 75.10 -66.05 1.11
CA LEU A 572 73.70 -65.68 0.85
C LEU A 572 73.05 -65.01 2.06
N GLY A 573 73.52 -65.31 3.28
CA GLY A 573 73.05 -64.75 4.54
C GLY A 573 73.62 -63.37 4.84
N THR A 574 74.85 -63.06 4.44
CA THR A 574 75.35 -61.68 4.40
C THR A 574 74.63 -60.89 3.33
N ARG A 575 74.39 -61.45 2.13
CA ARG A 575 73.49 -60.85 1.12
C ARG A 575 72.09 -60.63 1.69
N GLN A 576 71.51 -61.58 2.43
CA GLN A 576 70.16 -61.45 2.99
C GLN A 576 70.11 -60.45 4.14
N ALA A 577 71.10 -60.43 5.03
CA ALA A 577 71.24 -59.42 6.08
C ALA A 577 71.51 -58.02 5.49
N HIS A 578 72.20 -57.94 4.34
CA HIS A 578 72.21 -56.75 3.49
C HIS A 578 70.77 -56.42 3.07
N THR A 579 70.04 -57.31 2.37
CA THR A 579 68.65 -57.04 1.95
C THR A 579 67.69 -56.70 3.09
N HIS A 580 67.92 -57.15 4.32
CA HIS A 580 67.07 -56.83 5.47
C HIS A 580 67.48 -55.51 6.15
N SER A 581 68.77 -55.18 6.14
CA SER A 581 69.27 -53.85 6.52
C SER A 581 68.84 -52.82 5.47
N GLU A 582 68.99 -53.12 4.19
CA GLU A 582 68.44 -52.39 3.05
C GLU A 582 66.92 -52.28 3.13
N LEU A 583 66.18 -53.30 3.59
CA LEU A 583 64.71 -53.21 3.77
C LEU A 583 64.31 -52.34 4.97
N HIS A 584 65.06 -52.38 6.08
CA HIS A 584 64.80 -51.51 7.23
C HIS A 584 65.20 -50.06 6.92
N GLN A 585 66.34 -49.87 6.28
CA GLN A 585 66.81 -48.62 5.71
C GLN A 585 65.82 -48.11 4.66
N ALA A 586 65.29 -48.95 3.77
CA ALA A 586 64.26 -48.59 2.80
C ALA A 586 62.91 -48.29 3.47
N ARG A 587 62.60 -48.83 4.66
CA ARG A 587 61.39 -48.46 5.42
C ARG A 587 61.55 -47.11 6.12
N MET A 588 62.71 -46.84 6.71
CA MET A 588 63.04 -45.52 7.25
C MET A 588 63.13 -44.47 6.13
N GLN A 589 63.76 -44.81 5.00
CA GLN A 589 63.78 -44.01 3.79
C GLN A 589 62.36 -43.86 3.22
N VAL A 590 61.50 -44.87 3.20
CA VAL A 590 60.10 -44.69 2.75
C VAL A 590 59.31 -43.78 3.69
N ALA A 591 59.52 -43.85 5.01
CA ALA A 591 58.90 -42.92 5.96
C ALA A 591 59.41 -41.49 5.75
N GLN A 592 60.73 -41.31 5.65
CA GLN A 592 61.39 -40.03 5.38
C GLN A 592 61.00 -39.46 4.01
N LEU A 593 61.00 -40.29 2.96
CA LEU A 593 60.54 -39.98 1.61
C LEU A 593 59.03 -39.78 1.56
N THR A 594 58.22 -40.27 2.51
CA THR A 594 56.78 -39.96 2.57
C THR A 594 56.56 -38.59 3.23
N LEU A 595 57.35 -38.25 4.25
CA LEU A 595 57.34 -36.89 4.83
C LEU A 595 57.86 -35.89 3.80
N GLN A 596 59.02 -36.14 3.20
CA GLN A 596 59.55 -35.37 2.08
C GLN A 596 58.57 -35.36 0.90
N LEU A 597 57.93 -36.46 0.50
CA LEU A 597 56.91 -36.43 -0.54
C LEU A 597 55.70 -35.58 -0.14
N SER A 598 55.39 -35.41 1.15
CA SER A 598 54.34 -34.50 1.61
C SER A 598 54.77 -33.02 1.58
N GLU A 599 56.02 -32.74 1.95
CA GLU A 599 56.67 -31.42 1.89
C GLU A 599 56.88 -31.00 0.43
N GLU A 600 57.47 -31.86 -0.40
CA GLU A 600 57.57 -31.77 -1.86
C GLU A 600 56.20 -31.73 -2.54
N ASN A 601 55.11 -32.29 -1.97
CA ASN A 601 53.76 -32.05 -2.50
C ASN A 601 53.16 -30.71 -2.06
N LEU A 602 53.61 -30.11 -0.96
CA LEU A 602 53.26 -28.74 -0.60
C LEU A 602 54.04 -27.76 -1.47
N ALA A 603 55.37 -27.93 -1.56
CA ALA A 603 56.24 -27.25 -2.49
C ALA A 603 55.74 -27.40 -3.94
N LEU A 604 55.38 -28.60 -4.42
CA LEU A 604 54.77 -28.77 -5.75
C LEU A 604 53.39 -28.11 -5.91
N ARG A 605 52.70 -27.69 -4.84
CA ARG A 605 51.48 -26.87 -4.96
C ARG A 605 51.81 -25.38 -4.97
N GLU A 606 52.74 -24.96 -4.15
CA GLU A 606 53.27 -23.59 -4.11
C GLU A 606 54.02 -23.29 -5.41
N GLU A 607 54.94 -24.13 -5.84
CA GLU A 607 55.59 -24.11 -7.16
C GLU A 607 54.61 -24.30 -8.31
N ARG A 608 53.46 -24.98 -8.17
CA ARG A 608 52.41 -24.94 -9.22
C ARG A 608 51.62 -23.63 -9.24
N ALA A 609 51.55 -22.91 -8.13
CA ALA A 609 50.94 -21.57 -8.06
C ALA A 609 51.93 -20.50 -8.56
N ASN A 610 53.20 -20.55 -8.12
CA ASN A 610 54.32 -19.77 -8.65
C ASN A 610 54.45 -20.04 -10.14
N TRP A 611 54.57 -21.30 -10.59
CA TRP A 611 54.58 -21.63 -12.02
C TRP A 611 53.30 -21.25 -12.75
N ALA A 612 52.13 -21.16 -12.10
CA ALA A 612 50.93 -20.62 -12.77
C ALA A 612 51.06 -19.11 -13.03
N LEU A 613 51.55 -18.34 -12.04
CA LEU A 613 51.82 -16.90 -12.14
C LEU A 613 52.99 -16.62 -13.09
N ASP A 614 54.11 -17.31 -12.94
CA ASP A 614 55.29 -17.23 -13.82
C ASP A 614 54.99 -17.70 -15.23
N ARG A 615 54.06 -18.64 -15.44
CA ARG A 615 53.54 -19.01 -16.77
C ARG A 615 52.67 -17.90 -17.35
N GLU A 616 52.00 -17.09 -16.54
CA GLU A 616 51.20 -15.95 -17.02
C GLU A 616 52.10 -14.74 -17.30
N ALA A 617 53.08 -14.47 -16.45
CA ALA A 617 54.19 -13.55 -16.74
C ALA A 617 54.99 -13.99 -17.98
N SER A 618 55.31 -15.29 -18.10
CA SER A 618 56.03 -15.86 -19.25
C SER A 618 55.17 -15.97 -20.50
N LYS A 619 53.84 -16.07 -20.40
CA LYS A 619 52.93 -15.89 -21.54
C LYS A 619 53.02 -14.47 -22.05
N HIS A 620 52.93 -13.46 -21.17
CA HIS A 620 53.05 -12.06 -21.57
C HIS A 620 54.46 -11.72 -22.09
N ALA A 621 55.51 -12.27 -21.48
CA ALA A 621 56.88 -12.20 -22.01
C ALA A 621 56.95 -12.84 -23.40
N ALA A 622 56.48 -14.08 -23.56
CA ALA A 622 56.39 -14.77 -24.84
C ALA A 622 55.46 -14.09 -25.85
N GLU A 623 54.49 -13.26 -25.44
CA GLU A 623 53.67 -12.42 -26.33
C GLU A 623 54.39 -11.14 -26.75
N THR A 624 55.32 -10.62 -25.95
CA THR A 624 56.27 -9.57 -26.38
C THR A 624 57.37 -10.14 -27.26
N ASP A 625 57.92 -11.31 -26.91
CA ASP A 625 58.96 -11.99 -27.66
C ASP A 625 58.41 -12.65 -28.92
N LYS A 626 57.13 -13.04 -28.98
CA LYS A 626 56.46 -13.42 -30.22
C LYS A 626 56.36 -12.25 -31.20
N ARG A 627 56.16 -11.01 -30.73
CA ARG A 627 56.21 -9.82 -31.60
C ARG A 627 57.63 -9.59 -32.11
N LYS A 628 58.65 -9.63 -31.24
CA LYS A 628 60.06 -9.58 -31.65
C LYS A 628 60.44 -10.72 -32.59
N LEU A 629 59.92 -11.93 -32.38
CA LEU A 629 60.13 -13.10 -33.23
C LEU A 629 59.35 -13.01 -34.55
N GLN A 630 58.26 -12.26 -34.64
CA GLN A 630 57.61 -11.95 -35.91
C GLN A 630 58.44 -10.93 -36.70
N GLU A 631 58.97 -9.90 -36.04
CA GLU A 631 59.93 -8.95 -36.64
C GLU A 631 61.20 -9.66 -37.12
N LEU A 632 61.80 -10.53 -36.28
CA LEU A 632 62.98 -11.32 -36.60
C LEU A 632 62.69 -12.46 -37.58
N SER A 633 61.49 -13.08 -37.60
CA SER A 633 61.13 -14.09 -38.60
C SER A 633 61.01 -13.48 -39.98
N CYS A 634 60.48 -12.26 -40.09
CA CYS A 634 60.53 -11.45 -41.32
C CYS A 634 61.97 -11.04 -41.71
N GLU A 635 62.97 -11.24 -40.86
CA GLU A 635 64.40 -11.04 -41.17
C GLU A 635 65.14 -12.35 -41.47
N VAL A 636 64.81 -13.44 -40.76
CA VAL A 636 65.29 -14.79 -41.02
C VAL A 636 64.78 -15.29 -42.36
N GLN A 637 63.51 -15.07 -42.73
CA GLN A 637 62.99 -15.50 -44.02
C GLN A 637 63.76 -14.84 -45.19
N ARG A 638 64.05 -13.53 -45.09
CA ARG A 638 64.93 -12.78 -46.03
C ARG A 638 66.37 -13.32 -46.09
N LYS A 639 66.79 -14.14 -45.12
CA LYS A 639 68.10 -14.81 -45.07
C LYS A 639 68.04 -16.28 -45.48
N GLU A 640 66.93 -16.96 -45.25
CA GLU A 640 66.71 -18.34 -45.69
C GLU A 640 66.47 -18.43 -47.20
N GLU A 641 65.75 -17.46 -47.78
CA GLU A 641 65.60 -17.33 -49.25
C GLU A 641 67.00 -17.26 -49.91
N TRP A 642 67.87 -16.38 -49.42
CA TRP A 642 69.27 -16.26 -49.86
C TRP A 642 70.11 -17.53 -49.65
N LEU A 643 69.88 -18.29 -48.57
CA LEU A 643 70.62 -19.52 -48.25
C LEU A 643 69.98 -20.80 -48.85
N GLN A 644 68.85 -20.68 -49.55
CA GLN A 644 68.34 -21.72 -50.45
C GLN A 644 68.99 -21.63 -51.81
N GLU A 645 69.21 -20.43 -52.36
CA GLU A 645 69.94 -20.20 -53.61
C GLU A 645 71.35 -20.86 -53.53
N GLU A 646 72.10 -20.52 -52.49
CA GLU A 646 73.43 -21.09 -52.15
C GLU A 646 73.42 -22.63 -51.98
N ARG A 647 72.29 -23.24 -51.61
CA ARG A 647 72.18 -24.70 -51.45
C ARG A 647 71.79 -25.42 -52.74
N MET A 648 70.94 -24.82 -53.57
CA MET A 648 70.59 -25.35 -54.88
C MET A 648 71.84 -25.48 -55.78
N GLU A 649 72.78 -24.53 -55.69
CA GLU A 649 74.06 -24.63 -56.42
C GLU A 649 74.94 -25.79 -55.90
N ARG A 650 74.96 -26.02 -54.58
CA ARG A 650 75.79 -27.05 -53.94
C ARG A 650 75.26 -28.46 -54.17
N GLU A 651 73.95 -28.67 -54.04
CA GLU A 651 73.32 -30.00 -54.27
C GLU A 651 73.43 -30.43 -55.74
N LYS A 652 73.37 -29.49 -56.69
CA LYS A 652 73.59 -29.74 -58.12
C LYS A 652 74.96 -30.39 -58.38
N LEU A 653 76.02 -29.89 -57.74
CA LEU A 653 77.39 -30.43 -57.87
C LEU A 653 77.51 -31.84 -57.26
N GLU A 654 76.81 -32.10 -56.16
CA GLU A 654 76.88 -33.39 -55.45
C GLU A 654 76.11 -34.51 -56.18
N VAL A 655 75.01 -34.17 -56.89
CA VAL A 655 74.28 -35.11 -57.77
C VAL A 655 75.14 -35.53 -58.97
N GLU A 656 75.91 -34.62 -59.55
CA GLU A 656 76.85 -34.95 -60.65
C GLU A 656 77.92 -35.96 -60.17
N PHE A 657 78.53 -35.72 -59.01
CA PHE A 657 79.50 -36.64 -58.39
C PHE A 657 78.88 -38.01 -57.99
N GLY A 658 77.63 -38.02 -57.51
CA GLY A 658 76.92 -39.26 -57.18
C GLY A 658 76.67 -40.17 -58.39
N ARG A 659 76.40 -39.58 -59.56
CA ARG A 659 76.11 -40.29 -60.81
C ARG A 659 77.33 -41.03 -61.36
N GLU A 660 78.52 -40.44 -61.23
CA GLU A 660 79.82 -41.04 -61.56
C GLU A 660 80.05 -42.35 -60.77
N ARG A 661 79.71 -42.32 -59.48
CA ARG A 661 79.91 -43.43 -58.53
C ARG A 661 78.94 -44.60 -58.74
N GLU A 662 77.73 -44.33 -59.24
CA GLU A 662 76.71 -45.36 -59.47
C GLU A 662 77.06 -46.27 -60.66
N ASN A 663 77.51 -45.68 -61.79
CA ASN A 663 77.95 -46.42 -62.98
C ASN A 663 79.05 -47.44 -62.65
N ASN A 664 80.02 -47.04 -61.83
CA ASN A 664 81.12 -47.89 -61.37
C ASN A 664 80.67 -49.07 -60.49
N ARG A 665 79.46 -49.02 -59.89
CA ARG A 665 78.94 -50.11 -59.05
C ARG A 665 78.19 -51.18 -59.85
N MET A 666 77.42 -50.82 -60.88
CA MET A 666 76.68 -51.81 -61.68
C MET A 666 77.63 -52.77 -62.42
N LEU A 667 78.69 -52.25 -63.04
CA LEU A 667 79.72 -53.06 -63.74
C LEU A 667 80.37 -54.14 -62.86
N LEU A 668 80.42 -53.93 -61.54
CA LEU A 668 80.94 -54.87 -60.55
C LEU A 668 79.90 -55.88 -60.03
N SER A 669 78.62 -55.68 -60.34
CA SER A 669 77.52 -56.56 -59.95
C SER A 669 77.27 -57.63 -61.01
N ASP A 670 77.16 -57.25 -62.28
CA ASP A 670 76.80 -58.15 -63.38
C ASP A 670 77.82 -59.31 -63.51
N ALA A 671 79.12 -58.97 -63.44
CA ALA A 671 80.22 -59.93 -63.46
C ALA A 671 80.24 -60.93 -62.27
N LYS A 672 79.48 -60.67 -61.19
CA LYS A 672 79.25 -61.65 -60.10
C LYS A 672 78.04 -62.53 -60.35
N GLN A 673 77.02 -62.05 -61.06
CA GLN A 673 75.79 -62.79 -61.31
C GLN A 673 76.00 -63.92 -62.33
N GLU A 674 76.70 -63.65 -63.44
CA GLU A 674 77.05 -64.69 -64.45
C GLU A 674 77.74 -65.91 -63.81
N LEU A 675 78.63 -65.64 -62.84
CA LEU A 675 79.40 -66.66 -62.13
C LEU A 675 78.55 -67.51 -61.16
N GLN A 676 77.41 -66.97 -60.68
CA GLN A 676 76.44 -67.73 -59.88
C GLN A 676 75.48 -68.55 -60.75
N GLU A 677 75.06 -68.02 -61.90
CA GLU A 677 74.15 -68.72 -62.83
C GLU A 677 74.81 -69.97 -63.45
N LEU A 678 76.12 -69.91 -63.73
CA LEU A 678 76.93 -71.08 -64.10
C LEU A 678 77.02 -72.14 -62.98
N GLN A 679 76.97 -71.73 -61.70
CA GLN A 679 76.92 -72.67 -60.56
C GLN A 679 75.52 -73.21 -60.25
N ALA A 680 74.46 -72.56 -60.74
CA ALA A 680 73.07 -73.01 -60.57
C ALA A 680 72.66 -74.00 -61.68
N SER A 681 72.97 -73.67 -62.94
CA SER A 681 72.69 -74.50 -64.11
C SER A 681 73.33 -75.90 -64.01
N LEU A 682 74.57 -76.00 -63.50
CA LEU A 682 75.23 -77.29 -63.25
C LEU A 682 74.47 -78.20 -62.27
N ARG A 683 73.71 -77.64 -61.32
CA ARG A 683 72.84 -78.39 -60.39
C ARG A 683 71.54 -78.82 -61.06
N MET A 684 70.93 -77.94 -61.85
CA MET A 684 69.68 -78.20 -62.58
C MET A 684 69.81 -79.39 -63.55
N VAL A 685 70.95 -79.55 -64.23
CA VAL A 685 71.20 -80.69 -65.11
C VAL A 685 71.25 -82.02 -64.34
N GLN A 686 71.60 -82.01 -63.05
CA GLN A 686 71.63 -83.22 -62.22
C GLN A 686 70.24 -83.56 -61.66
N THR A 687 69.43 -82.57 -61.26
CA THR A 687 68.04 -82.83 -60.81
C THR A 687 67.12 -83.25 -61.97
N GLN A 688 67.31 -82.73 -63.19
CA GLN A 688 66.60 -83.22 -64.38
C GLN A 688 66.79 -84.73 -64.63
N ARG A 689 67.93 -85.29 -64.20
CA ARG A 689 68.23 -86.72 -64.30
C ARG A 689 67.44 -87.58 -63.30
N GLU A 690 66.97 -86.98 -62.20
CA GLU A 690 66.06 -87.61 -61.25
C GLU A 690 64.60 -87.50 -61.73
N GLU A 691 64.26 -86.39 -62.39
CA GLU A 691 62.91 -86.08 -62.89
C GLU A 691 62.46 -87.01 -64.03
N GLN A 692 63.32 -87.25 -65.04
CA GLN A 692 63.01 -88.17 -66.14
C GLN A 692 62.75 -89.61 -65.68
N GLN A 693 63.25 -89.99 -64.51
CA GLN A 693 63.00 -91.29 -63.90
C GLN A 693 61.57 -91.36 -63.30
N ARG A 694 60.95 -90.23 -62.94
CA ARG A 694 59.56 -90.13 -62.45
C ARG A 694 58.54 -90.18 -63.59
N GLU A 695 58.74 -89.46 -64.69
CA GLU A 695 57.74 -89.35 -65.77
C GLU A 695 57.34 -90.72 -66.36
N LYS A 696 58.27 -91.69 -66.32
CA LYS A 696 58.04 -93.08 -66.73
C LYS A 696 57.04 -93.84 -65.84
N GLN A 697 56.75 -93.33 -64.65
CA GLN A 697 55.72 -93.84 -63.73
C GLN A 697 54.31 -93.40 -64.16
N ASP A 698 54.18 -92.25 -64.84
CA ASP A 698 52.88 -91.58 -65.05
C ASP A 698 52.21 -91.87 -66.38
N LEU A 699 52.95 -92.00 -67.49
CA LEU A 699 52.33 -92.11 -68.82
C LEU A 699 51.36 -93.29 -68.94
N VAL A 700 51.58 -94.34 -68.16
CA VAL A 700 50.79 -95.57 -68.11
C VAL A 700 49.50 -95.41 -67.28
N ASN A 701 49.38 -94.39 -66.43
CA ASN A 701 48.10 -94.02 -65.80
C ASN A 701 47.07 -93.54 -66.83
N TYR A 702 47.50 -92.96 -67.96
CA TYR A 702 46.61 -92.50 -69.03
C TYR A 702 45.95 -93.64 -69.83
N ILE A 703 46.32 -94.91 -69.58
CA ILE A 703 45.55 -96.10 -70.02
C ILE A 703 44.06 -95.97 -69.70
N CYS A 704 43.75 -95.37 -68.55
CA CYS A 704 42.63 -95.85 -67.76
C CYS A 704 41.25 -95.50 -68.34
N GLN A 705 41.11 -94.34 -69.00
CA GLN A 705 39.91 -93.53 -68.77
C GLN A 705 39.39 -92.67 -69.94
N LEU A 706 39.65 -91.36 -69.90
CA LEU A 706 38.61 -90.32 -70.11
C LEU A 706 37.89 -90.27 -71.47
N GLU A 707 38.65 -90.41 -72.56
CA GLU A 707 38.47 -89.66 -73.82
C GLU A 707 37.07 -89.69 -74.44
N GLN A 708 36.33 -90.79 -74.30
CA GLN A 708 35.12 -91.02 -75.09
C GLN A 708 33.81 -90.62 -74.40
N ARG A 709 33.74 -90.57 -73.06
CA ARG A 709 32.45 -90.81 -72.37
C ARG A 709 31.60 -89.59 -72.04
N LEU A 710 32.01 -88.39 -72.46
CA LEU A 710 31.21 -87.16 -72.45
C LEU A 710 31.49 -86.29 -73.71
N GLY A 711 31.68 -86.91 -74.88
CA GLY A 711 32.26 -86.29 -76.08
C GLY A 711 31.54 -85.06 -76.68
N ILE A 712 31.76 -83.89 -76.09
CA ILE A 712 31.51 -82.53 -76.60
C ILE A 712 32.71 -81.66 -76.12
N VAL A 713 33.79 -81.54 -76.92
CA VAL A 713 35.15 -81.14 -76.43
C VAL A 713 35.96 -80.27 -77.45
N PRO A 714 36.95 -79.41 -77.04
CA PRO A 714 37.57 -78.33 -77.87
C PRO A 714 39.15 -78.20 -77.81
N GLU A 715 39.70 -77.05 -78.29
CA GLU A 715 41.04 -76.40 -78.01
C GLU A 715 42.38 -76.77 -78.72
N THR A 716 43.32 -75.77 -78.88
CA THR A 716 44.82 -75.85 -79.01
C THR A 716 45.56 -74.45 -79.18
N ASN A 717 46.91 -74.33 -79.02
CA ASN A 717 47.73 -73.07 -78.82
C ASN A 717 49.27 -73.10 -79.29
N SER A 718 50.09 -71.99 -79.12
CA SER A 718 51.56 -71.90 -78.66
C SER A 718 52.73 -71.13 -79.44
N ASN A 719 53.98 -70.99 -78.86
CA ASN A 719 55.12 -69.98 -79.07
C ASN A 719 56.67 -70.46 -78.91
N GLY A 720 57.70 -69.64 -78.50
CA GLY A 720 59.21 -69.93 -78.32
C GLY A 720 60.17 -68.87 -77.60
N ASP A 721 61.54 -69.04 -77.45
CA ASP A 721 62.54 -68.26 -76.56
C ASP A 721 64.12 -68.23 -76.93
N ILE A 722 65.10 -67.53 -76.23
CA ILE A 722 66.56 -67.22 -76.64
C ILE A 722 67.90 -67.31 -75.73
N PRO A 723 68.50 -66.29 -74.99
CA PRO A 723 69.96 -65.81 -75.11
C PRO A 723 70.99 -65.70 -73.88
N THR A 724 72.21 -65.05 -73.97
CA THR A 724 73.37 -64.98 -72.93
C THR A 724 74.45 -63.79 -73.08
N SER A 725 75.48 -63.57 -72.18
CA SER A 725 76.39 -62.33 -72.01
C SER A 725 77.92 -62.46 -71.52
N THR A 726 78.70 -61.33 -71.30
CA THR A 726 80.03 -61.08 -70.53
C THR A 726 80.64 -59.62 -70.77
N SER A 727 81.69 -58.91 -70.18
CA SER A 727 82.68 -58.89 -69.01
C SER A 727 83.50 -57.48 -68.85
N PRO A 728 84.40 -57.18 -67.82
CA PRO A 728 84.87 -55.79 -67.38
C PRO A 728 86.43 -55.40 -67.17
N GLY A 729 86.83 -54.14 -66.73
CA GLY A 729 88.24 -53.66 -66.35
C GLY A 729 88.50 -52.15 -65.85
N SER A 730 89.72 -51.72 -65.34
CA SER A 730 90.12 -50.34 -64.75
C SER A 730 91.70 -50.10 -64.52
N SER A 731 92.43 -49.05 -63.96
CA SER A 731 92.37 -47.55 -63.60
C SER A 731 93.59 -46.93 -62.75
N SER A 732 94.16 -45.68 -62.93
CA SER A 732 95.07 -44.87 -61.97
C SER A 732 95.35 -43.32 -62.26
N GLU A 733 95.53 -42.46 -61.22
CA GLU A 733 96.27 -41.13 -61.03
C GLU A 733 95.98 -39.75 -61.76
N ASP A 734 96.45 -38.62 -61.14
CA ASP A 734 96.62 -37.16 -61.51
C ASP A 734 95.38 -36.23 -61.82
N GLU A 735 95.44 -34.87 -61.89
CA GLU A 735 95.84 -33.68 -61.03
C GLU A 735 95.25 -32.38 -61.74
N GLU A 736 95.50 -31.05 -61.55
CA GLU A 736 96.43 -30.14 -60.81
C GLU A 736 95.81 -28.68 -60.66
N GLU A 737 96.36 -27.78 -59.80
CA GLU A 737 96.20 -26.27 -59.72
C GLU A 737 94.81 -25.61 -59.44
N ALA A 738 94.60 -24.41 -58.82
CA ALA A 738 95.34 -23.47 -57.93
C ALA A 738 94.31 -22.38 -57.40
N SER A 739 94.58 -21.31 -56.60
CA SER A 739 95.86 -20.68 -56.17
C SER A 739 95.89 -20.04 -54.74
N SER A 740 95.61 -18.74 -54.54
CA SER A 740 96.45 -17.87 -53.64
C SER A 740 95.86 -16.48 -53.25
N ALA A 741 96.25 -15.76 -52.18
CA ALA A 741 97.05 -16.11 -50.97
C ALA A 741 96.77 -15.26 -49.68
N SER A 742 97.37 -14.06 -49.50
CA SER A 742 97.47 -13.33 -48.19
C SER A 742 98.12 -11.92 -48.31
N PRO A 743 98.28 -11.02 -47.28
CA PRO A 743 98.40 -11.28 -45.81
C PRO A 743 97.82 -10.27 -44.76
N ARG A 744 97.69 -10.76 -43.50
CA ARG A 744 97.89 -10.13 -42.16
C ARG A 744 97.70 -8.60 -41.91
N SER A 745 96.83 -8.23 -40.94
CA SER A 745 97.21 -7.31 -39.81
C SER A 745 96.22 -7.24 -38.62
N ILE A 746 96.77 -7.41 -37.40
CA ILE A 746 96.46 -6.89 -36.04
C ILE A 746 95.20 -6.00 -35.81
N CYS A 747 94.30 -6.36 -34.85
CA CYS A 747 94.20 -5.71 -33.50
C CYS A 747 93.15 -6.35 -32.54
N SER A 748 93.27 -6.06 -31.22
CA SER A 748 92.39 -6.45 -30.09
C SER A 748 91.32 -5.37 -29.77
N PRO A 749 90.39 -5.45 -28.77
CA PRO A 749 90.50 -5.91 -27.35
C PRO A 749 89.64 -7.16 -27.04
N LEU A 750 89.76 -7.96 -25.95
CA LEU A 750 90.22 -7.83 -24.54
C LEU A 750 89.16 -7.42 -23.49
N PHE A 751 88.93 -8.34 -22.52
CA PHE A 751 88.23 -8.18 -21.22
C PHE A 751 86.71 -7.87 -21.27
N LEU A 752 85.89 -8.13 -20.25
CA LEU A 752 86.08 -8.04 -18.79
C LEU A 752 85.45 -9.16 -17.94
N SER A 753 86.16 -9.53 -16.87
CA SER A 753 85.60 -9.99 -15.58
C SER A 753 85.28 -8.73 -14.72
N THR A 754 84.55 -8.72 -13.58
CA THR A 754 84.78 -9.45 -12.31
C THR A 754 83.63 -9.25 -11.29
N HIS A 755 83.49 -10.19 -10.35
CA HIS A 755 83.16 -10.06 -8.90
C HIS A 755 82.63 -8.74 -8.25
N LEU A 756 81.72 -8.96 -7.27
CA LEU A 756 81.62 -8.36 -5.90
C LEU A 756 80.68 -7.17 -5.54
N GLU A 757 79.74 -7.50 -4.61
CA GLU A 757 79.31 -6.81 -3.36
C GLU A 757 78.59 -5.41 -3.28
N ARG A 758 77.34 -5.45 -2.76
CA ARG A 758 76.74 -4.60 -1.67
C ARG A 758 76.57 -3.06 -1.91
N PRO A 759 75.99 -2.24 -0.99
CA PRO A 759 75.11 -2.48 0.18
C PRO A 759 73.85 -1.51 0.31
N ASN A 760 73.11 -1.65 1.43
CA ASN A 760 72.45 -0.59 2.24
C ASN A 760 71.00 -0.04 2.04
N ARG A 761 70.35 0.10 3.22
CA ARG A 761 69.34 1.05 3.79
C ARG A 761 69.06 2.39 3.06
N PRO A 762 67.89 3.06 3.27
CA PRO A 762 67.35 3.51 4.58
C PRO A 762 65.80 3.41 4.73
N GLU A 763 65.09 4.10 5.66
CA GLU A 763 65.11 4.18 7.15
C GLU A 763 63.95 5.12 7.64
N VAL A 764 63.46 5.01 8.91
CA VAL A 764 62.50 5.96 9.60
C VAL A 764 61.04 5.92 9.03
N ALA A 765 59.88 6.07 9.72
CA ALA A 765 59.34 6.18 11.11
C ALA A 765 57.81 5.84 11.04
N ALA A 766 57.00 5.66 12.11
CA ALA A 766 57.16 5.31 13.53
C ALA A 766 55.74 5.04 14.14
N GLU A 767 55.67 4.86 15.47
CA GLU A 767 54.48 4.97 16.34
C GLU A 767 53.43 3.82 16.38
N THR A 768 52.81 3.45 17.52
CA THR A 768 53.07 3.72 18.96
C THR A 768 52.26 2.72 19.84
N GLN A 769 52.80 2.29 21.00
CA GLN A 769 52.12 1.60 22.15
C GLN A 769 51.51 0.20 21.92
N SER A 770 51.39 -0.71 22.90
CA SER A 770 52.00 -0.80 24.26
C SER A 770 51.73 -2.19 24.90
N GLN A 771 52.65 -2.65 25.77
CA GLN A 771 52.47 -3.32 27.10
C GLN A 771 51.35 -4.39 27.32
N SER A 772 51.57 -5.47 28.08
CA SER A 772 52.79 -5.99 28.75
C SER A 772 52.60 -7.45 29.25
N GLU A 773 53.66 -8.04 29.85
CA GLU A 773 53.73 -8.87 31.09
C GLU A 773 52.57 -9.84 31.48
N GLU A 774 52.74 -10.96 32.20
CA GLU A 774 53.83 -11.87 32.68
C GLU A 774 53.11 -13.08 33.34
N GLU A 775 53.64 -14.28 33.64
CA GLU A 775 54.79 -15.12 33.24
C GLU A 775 54.49 -16.54 33.82
N THR A 776 55.47 -17.45 33.84
CA THR A 776 55.74 -18.41 34.95
C THR A 776 55.22 -19.85 34.82
N GLN A 777 56.07 -20.67 34.17
CA GLN A 777 56.60 -21.97 34.64
C GLN A 777 55.73 -23.25 34.86
N ALA A 778 56.50 -24.35 34.84
CA ALA A 778 56.42 -25.55 35.70
C ALA A 778 55.52 -26.75 35.31
N SER A 779 56.21 -27.74 34.74
CA SER A 779 56.07 -29.19 34.92
C SER A 779 55.24 -29.74 36.10
N ALA A 780 54.49 -30.82 35.84
CA ALA A 780 54.54 -32.04 36.68
C ALA A 780 54.06 -33.30 35.92
N THR A 781 54.72 -34.42 36.23
CA THR A 781 54.46 -35.83 35.88
C THR A 781 52.99 -36.28 35.73
N GLN A 782 52.73 -37.13 34.72
CA GLN A 782 52.76 -38.59 34.89
C GLN A 782 53.21 -39.33 33.63
#